data_AF-A0A5C5WAB5-F1
#
_entry.id   AF-A0A5C5WAB5-F1
#
_cell.length_a   1.000
_cell.length_b   1.000
_cell.length_c   1.000
_cell.angle_alpha   90.00
_cell.angle_beta   90.00
_cell.angle_gamma   90.00
#
_symmetry.space_group_name_H-M   'P 1'
#
loop_
_entity.id
_entity.type
_entity.pdbx_description
1 polymer ?
#
loop_
_entity_poly.entity_id
_entity_poly.type
_entity_poly.pdbx_seq_one_letter_code
_entity_poly.pdbx_strand_id
1 'polypeptide(L)'
;MQRRFYDRYLLQTIAYLAGLLFSSPAFAQPLDPLDFASLGTLNLPAGDYTIDTDTLKIFDNTAPGVPLFTGVADDQNGQADYFDGVWDPVANPGQLGIPEIAVFTFDGIDLQPSANIKITGRRAIALLSHGDATIATPLSVDGDDIPGFAPTTPTPGGRGGPGGFDGGASLAAPSPPPHLPGEGPGGGLEYPAPTANFADDGGAGSFGGRGSGSNQLQIDLSGATYGDLTTVLQGGSGGANLTTFFGNQEGAGGGGAIEINALGGLTINAAISARGGTGAGSAAASGSGSGGGIRLIGKEVALNADVNAIGGGFSSASNGGGGRVYVEGLIDLMGLTIGDLGVAATADIDVKSNHANPDGTPLGGRSLANYGVITLSPETTLVSYGESVTFGQIVTAAIATENYEIAVRDTRFRSGAVGTIEAAGHINGDKIELAGETATLTGVGTLTNKSQITGTGRVEVPTINATGGTINTTADTLTFTQLVTNTAGAEINAIGSTLSFDGGLDSHGEINLINSTVNGDIVNDGVASLAGTNNFTGTVSGNGSFTGTGLASFAGALAPGNSLSTMSFDGDLVLEPTATLEIEIASPSSHDRVEIGGVATLEGDLEVTLIDGFTPSVGDIFDFLFASGGANGEFGGVSLPNLLAQGLDWQLNPGGATLFLEVVPALDGDFNADGMVDAADYTVWRDGLDTTFTPNDYDVWAGNYGATAATFSNAVPEPTASLLSFVAINTGWLSRRRVPIR
;
A
#
# COMPACT_ATOMS: atom_id res chain seq x y z
N MET A 1 -42.61 -8.52 10.01
CA MET A 1 -41.97 -7.35 10.65
C MET A 1 -40.46 -7.55 10.82
N GLN A 2 -39.96 -8.77 11.02
CA GLN A 2 -38.51 -9.10 11.05
C GLN A 2 -37.76 -8.84 9.73
N ARG A 3 -38.35 -9.09 8.55
CA ARG A 3 -37.68 -8.78 7.26
C ARG A 3 -37.28 -7.31 7.10
N ARG A 4 -38.05 -6.36 7.65
CA ARG A 4 -37.73 -4.92 7.62
C ARG A 4 -36.68 -4.48 8.64
N PHE A 5 -36.34 -5.34 9.60
CA PHE A 5 -35.23 -5.11 10.54
C PHE A 5 -33.90 -5.58 9.92
N TYR A 6 -33.90 -6.71 9.21
CA TYR A 6 -32.74 -7.19 8.46
C TYR A 6 -32.34 -6.27 7.31
N ASP A 7 -33.30 -5.71 6.55
CA ASP A 7 -32.99 -4.76 5.47
C ASP A 7 -32.41 -3.42 6.01
N ARG A 8 -32.72 -3.04 7.26
CA ARG A 8 -32.15 -1.82 7.90
C ARG A 8 -30.77 -2.05 8.49
N TYR A 9 -30.48 -3.24 9.00
CA TYR A 9 -29.13 -3.59 9.44
C TYR A 9 -28.20 -3.77 8.24
N LEU A 10 -28.65 -4.43 7.17
CA LEU A 10 -27.88 -4.56 5.92
C LEU A 10 -27.56 -3.20 5.27
N LEU A 11 -28.50 -2.24 5.29
CA LEU A 11 -28.22 -0.87 4.83
C LEU A 11 -27.31 -0.08 5.78
N GLN A 12 -27.29 -0.40 7.08
CA GLN A 12 -26.37 0.23 8.02
C GLN A 12 -24.95 -0.34 7.91
N THR A 13 -24.78 -1.63 7.60
CA THR A 13 -23.46 -2.22 7.32
C THR A 13 -22.89 -1.73 5.99
N ILE A 14 -23.73 -1.57 4.95
CA ILE A 14 -23.31 -0.98 3.66
C ILE A 14 -22.96 0.51 3.81
N ALA A 15 -23.60 1.24 4.73
CA ALA A 15 -23.28 2.64 5.01
C ALA A 15 -22.04 2.83 5.91
N TYR A 16 -21.71 1.85 6.76
CA TYR A 16 -20.47 1.86 7.56
C TYR A 16 -19.23 1.54 6.70
N LEU A 17 -19.38 0.75 5.63
CA LEU A 17 -18.32 0.50 4.64
C LEU A 17 -17.93 1.75 3.82
N ALA A 18 -18.84 2.73 3.72
CA ALA A 18 -18.61 3.98 2.97
C ALA A 18 -18.07 5.14 3.84
N GLY A 19 -17.84 4.94 5.14
CA GLY A 19 -17.64 6.04 6.11
C GLY A 19 -16.31 6.06 6.88
N LEU A 20 -15.40 5.11 6.66
CA LEU A 20 -14.11 5.07 7.35
C LEU A 20 -13.00 5.72 6.50
N LEU A 21 -13.10 7.04 6.34
CA LEU A 21 -11.97 7.87 5.91
C LEU A 21 -11.04 8.07 7.12
N PHE A 22 -9.99 7.25 7.21
CA PHE A 22 -8.78 7.63 7.92
C PHE A 22 -7.63 7.68 6.91
N SER A 23 -7.07 8.88 6.81
CA SER A 23 -5.96 9.25 5.95
C SER A 23 -4.75 8.34 6.22
N SER A 24 -4.41 7.50 5.24
CA SER A 24 -3.01 7.19 4.96
C SER A 24 -2.23 8.51 4.80
N PRO A 25 -0.90 8.54 4.96
CA PRO A 25 -0.13 9.65 4.40
C PRO A 25 -0.46 9.66 2.90
N ALA A 26 -1.28 10.63 2.51
CA ALA A 26 -1.73 10.82 1.16
C ALA A 26 -0.51 11.38 0.40
N PHE A 27 0.25 10.48 -0.23
CA PHE A 27 1.09 10.93 -1.33
C PHE A 27 0.16 11.49 -2.39
N ALA A 28 0.44 12.67 -2.94
CA ALA A 28 -0.39 13.26 -3.99
C ALA A 28 -0.16 12.49 -5.30
N GLN A 29 -0.84 11.36 -5.42
CA GLN A 29 -1.02 10.68 -6.69
C GLN A 29 -1.47 11.70 -7.74
N PRO A 30 -1.25 11.45 -9.04
CA PRO A 30 -1.84 12.30 -10.07
C PRO A 30 -3.32 12.59 -9.80
N LEU A 31 -3.74 13.81 -10.09
CA LEU A 31 -5.08 14.28 -9.70
C LEU A 31 -6.13 13.43 -10.43
N ASP A 32 -7.04 12.79 -9.70
CA ASP A 32 -8.15 12.06 -10.32
C ASP A 32 -9.15 13.09 -10.90
N PRO A 33 -9.40 13.10 -12.22
CA PRO A 33 -10.40 13.98 -12.82
C PRO A 33 -11.78 13.89 -12.15
N LEU A 34 -12.16 12.72 -11.60
CA LEU A 34 -13.45 12.50 -10.96
C LEU A 34 -13.61 13.19 -9.59
N ASP A 35 -12.51 13.60 -8.96
CA ASP A 35 -12.55 14.36 -7.71
C ASP A 35 -12.99 15.82 -7.91
N PHE A 36 -12.98 16.30 -9.16
CA PHE A 36 -13.27 17.68 -9.51
C PHE A 36 -14.52 17.80 -10.41
N ALA A 37 -15.34 18.81 -10.12
CA ALA A 37 -16.52 19.10 -10.94
C ALA A 37 -16.14 19.64 -12.32
N SER A 38 -16.74 19.07 -13.37
CA SER A 38 -16.57 19.55 -14.74
C SER A 38 -17.10 20.97 -14.94
N LEU A 39 -16.34 21.77 -15.67
CA LEU A 39 -16.66 23.13 -16.11
C LEU A 39 -17.38 23.15 -17.47
N GLY A 40 -17.75 21.99 -18.00
CA GLY A 40 -18.28 21.78 -19.35
C GLY A 40 -17.21 21.30 -20.32
N THR A 41 -17.38 21.52 -21.63
CA THR A 41 -16.37 21.16 -22.64
C THR A 41 -15.41 22.32 -22.90
N LEU A 42 -14.10 22.06 -22.85
CA LEU A 42 -13.10 23.03 -23.29
C LEU A 42 -12.86 22.85 -24.79
N ASN A 43 -13.38 23.78 -25.60
CA ASN A 43 -13.11 23.83 -27.04
C ASN A 43 -12.63 25.25 -27.40
N LEU A 44 -11.33 25.39 -27.65
CA LEU A 44 -10.71 26.67 -27.96
C LEU A 44 -10.31 26.72 -29.44
N PRO A 45 -11.09 27.41 -30.30
CA PRO A 45 -10.76 27.60 -31.71
C PRO A 45 -9.70 28.70 -31.88
N ALA A 46 -9.37 29.05 -33.12
CA ALA A 46 -8.45 30.15 -33.44
C ALA A 46 -8.82 31.45 -32.67
N GLY A 47 -7.87 31.94 -31.87
CA GLY A 47 -8.08 33.07 -30.96
C GLY A 47 -6.89 33.26 -30.01
N ASP A 48 -6.92 34.32 -29.21
CA ASP A 48 -5.89 34.62 -28.20
C ASP A 48 -6.48 34.39 -26.81
N TYR A 49 -5.92 33.45 -26.05
CA TYR A 49 -6.42 33.08 -24.73
C TYR A 49 -5.34 33.20 -23.65
N THR A 50 -5.77 33.45 -22.43
CA THR A 50 -4.89 33.41 -21.25
C THR A 50 -5.47 32.50 -20.19
N ILE A 51 -4.66 31.56 -19.72
CA ILE A 51 -4.93 30.78 -18.51
C ILE A 51 -4.08 31.39 -17.41
N ASP A 52 -4.76 32.03 -16.45
CA ASP A 52 -4.13 32.64 -15.30
C ASP A 52 -4.31 31.74 -14.08
N THR A 53 -3.22 31.13 -13.63
CA THR A 53 -3.17 30.16 -12.55
C THR A 53 -3.26 30.84 -11.16
N ASP A 54 -2.98 32.13 -11.05
CA ASP A 54 -3.16 32.88 -9.80
C ASP A 54 -4.63 33.25 -9.60
N THR A 55 -5.29 33.71 -10.68
CA THR A 55 -6.71 34.06 -10.63
C THR A 55 -7.66 32.89 -10.88
N LEU A 56 -7.10 31.71 -11.20
CA LEU A 56 -7.81 30.46 -11.50
C LEU A 56 -8.81 30.63 -12.65
N LYS A 57 -8.44 31.35 -13.71
CA LYS A 57 -9.37 31.74 -14.79
C LYS A 57 -8.78 31.54 -16.18
N ILE A 58 -9.67 31.20 -17.11
CA ILE A 58 -9.39 31.18 -18.54
C ILE A 58 -10.10 32.35 -19.19
N PHE A 59 -9.38 33.14 -19.98
CA PHE A 59 -9.90 34.32 -20.68
C PHE A 59 -9.75 34.19 -22.19
N ASP A 60 -10.72 34.72 -22.92
CA ASP A 60 -10.58 35.14 -24.32
C ASP A 60 -10.12 36.60 -24.33
N ASN A 61 -8.90 36.86 -24.81
CA ASN A 61 -8.32 38.19 -24.84
C ASN A 61 -8.95 39.10 -25.90
N THR A 62 -9.74 38.54 -26.82
CA THR A 62 -10.51 39.30 -27.80
C THR A 62 -11.82 39.84 -27.23
N ALA A 63 -12.29 39.27 -26.11
CA ALA A 63 -13.47 39.69 -25.36
C ALA A 63 -13.12 40.02 -23.88
N PRO A 64 -12.32 41.09 -23.64
CA PRO A 64 -11.76 41.35 -22.32
C PRO A 64 -12.85 41.62 -21.25
N GLY A 65 -12.74 40.94 -20.10
CA GLY A 65 -13.48 41.25 -18.87
C GLY A 65 -14.42 40.17 -18.33
N VAL A 66 -14.66 39.08 -19.06
CA VAL A 66 -15.44 37.93 -18.56
C VAL A 66 -14.62 36.65 -18.74
N PRO A 67 -14.35 35.88 -17.67
CA PRO A 67 -13.68 34.59 -17.81
C PRO A 67 -14.59 33.59 -18.52
N LEU A 68 -14.01 32.80 -19.43
CA LEU A 68 -14.68 31.65 -20.05
C LEU A 68 -14.96 30.57 -19.01
N PHE A 69 -13.98 30.32 -18.15
CA PHE A 69 -14.02 29.30 -17.11
C PHE A 69 -13.33 29.78 -15.85
N THR A 70 -13.75 29.27 -14.69
CA THR A 70 -13.11 29.50 -13.39
C THR A 70 -12.83 28.14 -12.78
N GLY A 71 -11.55 27.84 -12.56
CA GLY A 71 -11.07 26.62 -11.93
C GLY A 71 -11.09 26.71 -10.41
N VAL A 72 -10.43 25.74 -9.79
CA VAL A 72 -10.25 25.65 -8.33
C VAL A 72 -8.77 25.49 -8.00
N ALA A 73 -8.41 25.80 -6.75
CA ALA A 73 -7.09 25.49 -6.23
C ALA A 73 -7.11 24.11 -5.55
N ASP A 74 -6.02 23.37 -5.68
CA ASP A 74 -5.81 22.09 -4.97
C ASP A 74 -4.48 22.14 -4.20
N ASP A 75 -4.48 21.66 -2.95
CA ASP A 75 -3.33 21.75 -2.05
C ASP A 75 -2.40 20.52 -2.11
N GLN A 76 -2.61 19.62 -3.08
CA GLN A 76 -1.88 18.37 -3.23
C GLN A 76 -1.88 17.54 -1.95
N ASN A 77 -3.07 17.35 -1.35
CA ASN A 77 -3.25 16.64 -0.09
C ASN A 77 -2.43 17.24 1.07
N GLY A 78 -2.37 18.57 1.13
CA GLY A 78 -1.64 19.33 2.14
C GLY A 78 -0.11 19.39 1.96
N GLN A 79 0.41 18.99 0.79
CA GLN A 79 1.83 19.15 0.45
C GLN A 79 2.16 20.58 -0.04
N ALA A 80 1.16 21.30 -0.56
CA ALA A 80 1.30 22.66 -1.04
C ALA A 80 0.87 23.70 0.00
N ASP A 81 1.52 24.86 -0.06
CA ASP A 81 1.22 26.02 0.75
C ASP A 81 0.11 26.86 0.11
N TYR A 82 -0.67 27.53 0.95
CA TYR A 82 -1.67 28.49 0.49
C TYR A 82 -1.00 29.75 -0.08
N PHE A 83 -1.37 30.16 -1.29
CA PHE A 83 -0.91 31.39 -1.92
C PHE A 83 -2.08 32.26 -2.39
N ASP A 84 -2.03 33.56 -2.05
CA ASP A 84 -3.04 34.55 -2.46
C ASP A 84 -2.72 35.22 -3.81
N GLY A 85 -1.74 34.70 -4.55
CA GLY A 85 -1.27 35.24 -5.83
C GLY A 85 -0.10 36.20 -5.72
N VAL A 86 0.50 36.39 -4.53
CA VAL A 86 1.76 37.10 -4.33
C VAL A 86 2.78 36.15 -3.69
N TRP A 87 4.02 36.12 -4.19
CA TRP A 87 5.13 35.44 -3.51
C TRP A 87 5.44 36.24 -2.22
N ASP A 88 4.80 35.87 -1.11
CA ASP A 88 5.13 36.33 0.24
C ASP A 88 5.69 35.14 1.02
N PRO A 89 6.81 35.26 1.76
CA PRO A 89 7.28 34.22 2.67
C PRO A 89 6.15 33.76 3.62
N VAL A 90 5.63 32.56 3.37
CA VAL A 90 4.64 31.91 4.24
C VAL A 90 5.30 31.69 5.60
N ALA A 91 4.64 32.09 6.68
CA ALA A 91 5.22 32.03 8.02
C ALA A 91 5.52 30.59 8.50
N ASN A 92 4.81 29.60 7.94
CA ASN A 92 5.03 28.17 8.14
C ASN A 92 4.87 27.46 6.79
N PRO A 93 5.92 27.41 5.96
CA PRO A 93 5.84 26.70 4.69
C PRO A 93 5.70 25.19 4.95
N GLY A 94 4.94 24.53 4.09
CA GLY A 94 4.78 23.09 4.00
C GLY A 94 6.09 22.43 3.62
N GLN A 95 6.10 21.10 3.64
CA GLN A 95 7.34 20.32 3.51
C GLN A 95 8.15 20.64 2.24
N LEU A 96 7.47 21.05 1.16
CA LEU A 96 8.09 21.32 -0.14
C LEU A 96 8.15 22.80 -0.53
N GLY A 97 7.43 23.68 0.17
CA GLY A 97 7.39 25.12 -0.11
C GLY A 97 6.83 25.48 -1.50
N ILE A 98 5.89 24.70 -2.01
CA ILE A 98 5.29 24.89 -3.36
C ILE A 98 3.88 25.47 -3.27
N PRO A 99 3.40 26.19 -4.29
CA PRO A 99 2.02 26.66 -4.35
C PRO A 99 0.99 25.58 -4.67
N GLU A 100 -0.25 25.82 -4.24
CA GLU A 100 -1.43 25.08 -4.70
C GLU A 100 -1.44 24.95 -6.24
N ILE A 101 -2.08 23.91 -6.77
CA ILE A 101 -2.30 23.72 -8.22
C ILE A 101 -3.52 24.52 -8.65
N ALA A 102 -3.48 25.17 -9.80
CA ALA A 102 -4.65 25.66 -10.51
C ALA A 102 -5.28 24.53 -11.34
N VAL A 103 -6.42 24.01 -10.89
CA VAL A 103 -7.11 22.87 -11.49
C VAL A 103 -8.29 23.33 -12.34
N PHE A 104 -8.33 22.87 -13.59
CA PHE A 104 -9.44 23.06 -14.51
C PHE A 104 -9.89 21.72 -15.07
N THR A 105 -11.12 21.32 -14.75
CA THR A 105 -11.69 20.03 -15.13
C THR A 105 -12.82 20.19 -16.14
N PHE A 106 -12.88 19.32 -17.14
CA PHE A 106 -13.83 19.40 -18.25
C PHE A 106 -14.42 18.04 -18.61
N ASP A 107 -15.54 18.04 -19.32
CA ASP A 107 -16.13 16.83 -19.92
C ASP A 107 -15.21 16.24 -21.01
N GLY A 108 -14.45 17.12 -21.66
CA GLY A 108 -13.56 16.84 -22.78
C GLY A 108 -12.72 18.08 -23.10
N ILE A 109 -11.50 17.87 -23.58
CA ILE A 109 -10.57 18.95 -23.95
C ILE A 109 -10.22 18.85 -25.44
N ASP A 110 -10.45 19.91 -26.20
CA ASP A 110 -10.06 20.07 -27.60
C ASP A 110 -9.44 21.46 -27.82
N LEU A 111 -8.11 21.52 -27.84
CA LEU A 111 -7.36 22.75 -28.10
C LEU A 111 -6.89 22.76 -29.56
N GLN A 112 -7.46 23.65 -30.37
CA GLN A 112 -7.25 23.63 -31.82
C GLN A 112 -5.90 24.28 -32.24
N PRO A 113 -5.31 23.90 -33.39
CA PRO A 113 -3.95 24.32 -33.78
C PRO A 113 -3.67 25.82 -33.93
N SER A 114 -4.71 26.65 -33.98
CA SER A 114 -4.57 28.11 -34.15
C SER A 114 -4.99 28.89 -32.90
N ALA A 115 -5.28 28.21 -31.79
CA ALA A 115 -5.52 28.86 -30.50
C ALA A 115 -4.17 29.28 -29.89
N ASN A 116 -3.93 30.58 -29.72
CA ASN A 116 -2.75 31.09 -29.06
C ASN A 116 -3.00 31.17 -27.55
N ILE A 117 -2.45 30.23 -26.79
CA ILE A 117 -2.71 30.10 -25.36
C ILE A 117 -1.46 30.54 -24.58
N LYS A 118 -1.63 31.54 -23.72
CA LYS A 118 -0.60 31.94 -22.75
C LYS A 118 -0.99 31.46 -21.35
N ILE A 119 -0.11 30.68 -20.71
CA ILE A 119 -0.27 30.30 -19.31
C ILE A 119 0.57 31.27 -18.47
N THR A 120 -0.02 31.83 -17.43
CA THR A 120 0.61 32.80 -16.53
C THR A 120 0.22 32.54 -15.09
N GLY A 121 0.98 33.10 -14.15
CA GLY A 121 0.74 32.93 -12.72
C GLY A 121 1.85 32.10 -12.07
N ARG A 122 1.69 31.80 -10.79
CA ARG A 122 2.68 31.14 -9.95
C ARG A 122 2.31 29.71 -9.61
N ARG A 123 1.02 29.37 -9.64
CA ARG A 123 0.55 28.00 -9.42
C ARG A 123 0.91 27.11 -10.61
N ALA A 124 1.26 25.85 -10.32
CA ALA A 124 1.26 24.80 -11.34
C ALA A 124 -0.15 24.68 -11.94
N ILE A 125 -0.26 24.10 -13.13
CA ILE A 125 -1.56 23.96 -13.81
C ILE A 125 -1.91 22.49 -14.01
N ALA A 126 -3.17 22.14 -13.73
CA ALA A 126 -3.76 20.86 -14.10
C ALA A 126 -4.96 21.07 -15.03
N LEU A 127 -4.91 20.42 -16.19
CA LEU A 127 -6.00 20.33 -17.15
C LEU A 127 -6.54 18.89 -17.13
N LEU A 128 -7.74 18.72 -16.55
CA LEU A 128 -8.35 17.42 -16.31
C LEU A 128 -9.54 17.19 -17.25
N SER A 129 -9.70 15.96 -17.74
CA SER A 129 -10.80 15.57 -18.64
C SER A 129 -11.50 14.31 -18.15
N HIS A 130 -12.83 14.36 -18.04
CA HIS A 130 -13.68 13.17 -17.79
C HIS A 130 -13.82 12.27 -19.03
N GLY A 131 -13.41 12.75 -20.21
CA GLY A 131 -13.39 12.03 -21.47
C GLY A 131 -12.01 12.07 -22.11
N ASP A 132 -11.95 12.28 -23.42
CA ASP A 132 -10.70 12.42 -24.17
C ASP A 132 -10.11 13.83 -24.03
N ALA A 133 -8.80 13.97 -24.29
CA ALA A 133 -8.11 15.25 -24.39
C ALA A 133 -7.22 15.30 -25.64
N THR A 134 -7.40 16.34 -26.46
CA THR A 134 -6.56 16.62 -27.64
C THR A 134 -5.91 17.99 -27.49
N ILE A 135 -4.58 18.02 -27.53
CA ILE A 135 -3.77 19.23 -27.42
C ILE A 135 -3.08 19.48 -28.76
N ALA A 136 -3.66 20.35 -29.59
CA ALA A 136 -3.13 20.63 -30.92
C ALA A 136 -2.47 22.02 -31.04
N THR A 137 -2.38 22.77 -29.94
CA THR A 137 -1.64 24.03 -29.84
C THR A 137 -0.55 23.97 -28.76
N PRO A 138 0.59 24.68 -28.89
CA PRO A 138 1.65 24.64 -27.90
C PRO A 138 1.19 25.14 -26.52
N LEU A 139 1.59 24.43 -25.48
CA LEU A 139 1.43 24.87 -24.09
C LEU A 139 2.81 25.03 -23.46
N SER A 140 3.09 26.24 -22.96
CA SER A 140 4.37 26.57 -22.35
C SER A 140 4.17 27.04 -20.92
N VAL A 141 4.91 26.41 -20.02
CA VAL A 141 5.11 26.84 -18.63
C VAL A 141 6.60 27.09 -18.40
N ASP A 142 7.32 27.61 -19.39
CA ASP A 142 8.76 27.87 -19.29
C ASP A 142 9.08 28.97 -18.25
N GLY A 143 10.25 28.88 -17.63
CA GLY A 143 10.83 29.94 -16.81
C GLY A 143 11.45 31.04 -17.66
N ASP A 144 11.51 32.25 -17.11
CA ASP A 144 12.03 33.42 -17.81
C ASP A 144 13.55 33.37 -17.98
N ASP A 145 14.00 33.64 -19.20
CA ASP A 145 15.40 33.96 -19.51
C ASP A 145 15.77 35.33 -18.90
N ILE A 146 17.04 35.50 -18.55
CA ILE A 146 17.58 36.81 -18.16
C ILE A 146 18.17 37.52 -19.39
N PRO A 147 17.68 38.71 -19.77
CA PRO A 147 18.07 39.40 -21.00
C PRO A 147 19.50 40.01 -20.98
N GLY A 148 20.34 39.65 -20.02
CA GLY A 148 21.68 40.21 -19.84
C GLY A 148 21.75 41.31 -18.79
N PHE A 149 22.93 41.94 -18.71
CA PHE A 149 23.39 42.87 -17.65
C PHE A 149 22.30 43.75 -17.01
N ALA A 150 22.05 43.58 -15.71
CA ALA A 150 21.09 44.40 -14.99
C ALA A 150 21.65 45.83 -14.74
N PRO A 151 20.79 46.88 -14.79
CA PRO A 151 21.18 48.23 -14.40
C PRO A 151 21.59 48.28 -12.91
N THR A 152 22.22 49.37 -12.46
CA THR A 152 22.75 49.55 -11.09
C THR A 152 21.68 49.58 -9.96
N THR A 153 20.45 49.17 -10.25
CA THR A 153 19.30 49.13 -9.34
C THR A 153 18.93 47.68 -9.04
N PRO A 154 18.46 47.36 -7.82
CA PRO A 154 18.00 46.00 -7.50
C PRO A 154 16.83 45.62 -8.39
N THR A 155 16.85 44.38 -8.86
CA THR A 155 15.84 43.81 -9.75
C THR A 155 15.53 42.39 -9.29
N PRO A 156 14.25 41.96 -9.31
CA PRO A 156 13.90 40.57 -9.06
C PRO A 156 14.63 39.63 -10.02
N GLY A 157 14.86 38.39 -9.61
CA GLY A 157 15.38 37.38 -10.54
C GLY A 157 14.36 37.04 -11.63
N GLY A 158 14.81 36.21 -12.58
CA GLY A 158 13.95 35.69 -13.64
C GLY A 158 12.80 34.90 -13.02
N ARG A 159 11.58 35.15 -13.47
CA ARG A 159 10.42 34.48 -12.90
C ARG A 159 10.42 33.00 -13.25
N GLY A 160 10.08 32.17 -12.28
CA GLY A 160 9.71 30.79 -12.57
C GLY A 160 8.50 30.75 -13.49
N GLY A 161 8.40 29.71 -14.30
CA GLY A 161 7.16 29.40 -15.00
C GLY A 161 6.03 29.09 -14.00
N PRO A 162 4.77 28.97 -14.43
CA PRO A 162 3.68 28.56 -13.54
C PRO A 162 4.02 27.28 -12.76
N GLY A 163 4.17 27.36 -11.43
CA GLY A 163 4.59 26.26 -10.54
C GLY A 163 6.10 26.10 -10.32
N GLY A 164 6.93 26.88 -11.02
CA GLY A 164 8.38 26.94 -10.91
C GLY A 164 8.85 28.07 -10.00
N PHE A 165 10.13 28.02 -9.62
CA PHE A 165 10.72 28.97 -8.67
C PHE A 165 11.51 30.09 -9.35
N ASP A 166 11.49 31.27 -8.73
CA ASP A 166 12.19 32.45 -9.23
C ASP A 166 13.71 32.30 -9.08
N GLY A 167 14.47 32.94 -9.97
CA GLY A 167 15.91 33.04 -9.86
C GLY A 167 16.36 34.05 -8.79
N GLY A 168 17.64 34.00 -8.44
CA GLY A 168 18.22 34.91 -7.46
C GLY A 168 18.17 36.38 -7.93
N ALA A 169 17.65 37.26 -7.08
CA ALA A 169 17.55 38.70 -7.36
C ALA A 169 18.91 39.41 -7.38
N SER A 170 18.98 40.60 -8.00
CA SER A 170 20.16 41.47 -7.95
C SER A 170 20.05 42.51 -6.82
N LEU A 171 21.16 42.87 -6.17
CA LEU A 171 21.21 43.83 -5.05
C LEU A 171 21.92 45.15 -5.41
N ALA A 172 21.50 46.30 -4.85
CA ALA A 172 22.23 47.57 -4.99
C ALA A 172 23.45 47.62 -4.06
N ALA A 173 24.64 47.90 -4.61
CA ALA A 173 25.94 47.75 -3.94
C ALA A 173 26.26 48.87 -2.89
N PRO A 174 27.28 48.66 -2.01
CA PRO A 174 28.69 48.63 -2.44
C PRO A 174 29.47 47.34 -2.08
N SER A 175 30.18 46.80 -3.08
CA SER A 175 31.44 46.02 -3.06
C SER A 175 31.84 45.19 -1.81
N PRO A 176 31.84 43.85 -1.91
CA PRO A 176 30.90 43.04 -2.68
C PRO A 176 29.76 42.55 -1.76
N PRO A 177 28.48 42.77 -2.12
CA PRO A 177 27.35 42.15 -1.43
C PRO A 177 27.32 40.62 -1.63
N PRO A 178 26.61 39.86 -0.76
CA PRO A 178 26.42 38.41 -0.92
C PRO A 178 25.71 38.06 -2.24
N HIS A 179 26.04 36.91 -2.82
CA HIS A 179 25.25 36.36 -3.93
C HIS A 179 23.92 35.87 -3.37
N LEU A 180 22.81 36.08 -4.07
CA LEU A 180 21.52 35.53 -3.64
C LEU A 180 21.30 34.18 -4.31
N PRO A 181 20.93 33.13 -3.54
CA PRO A 181 20.60 31.84 -4.11
C PRO A 181 19.34 31.96 -4.98
N GLY A 182 19.18 31.01 -5.91
CA GLY A 182 17.91 30.80 -6.58
C GLY A 182 16.87 30.25 -5.60
N GLU A 183 15.59 30.46 -5.88
CA GLU A 183 14.52 29.92 -5.05
C GLU A 183 14.22 28.45 -5.41
N GLY A 184 13.55 27.76 -4.48
CA GLY A 184 13.13 26.36 -4.62
C GLY A 184 14.06 25.33 -3.95
N PRO A 185 13.60 24.08 -3.77
CA PRO A 185 14.34 23.03 -3.04
C PRO A 185 15.72 22.69 -3.62
N GLY A 186 15.90 22.94 -4.91
CA GLY A 186 17.17 22.77 -5.62
C GLY A 186 17.67 24.08 -6.21
N GLY A 187 17.32 25.22 -5.59
CA GLY A 187 17.82 26.53 -5.98
C GLY A 187 19.33 26.56 -6.06
N GLY A 188 19.86 27.26 -7.07
CA GLY A 188 21.30 27.45 -7.19
C GLY A 188 21.88 28.09 -5.92
N LEU A 189 22.99 27.58 -5.41
CA LEU A 189 23.56 28.05 -4.14
C LEU A 189 24.33 29.37 -4.29
N GLU A 190 24.36 30.13 -3.20
CA GLU A 190 25.20 31.33 -3.04
C GLU A 190 26.70 30.96 -2.93
N TYR A 191 27.57 31.84 -3.44
CA TYR A 191 29.01 31.83 -3.14
C TYR A 191 29.36 32.76 -1.96
N PRO A 192 30.10 32.29 -0.93
CA PRO A 192 30.57 33.15 0.16
C PRO A 192 31.83 33.95 -0.24
N ALA A 193 31.70 35.23 -0.65
CA ALA A 193 32.86 36.03 -1.10
C ALA A 193 33.71 36.62 0.06
N PRO A 194 35.04 36.81 -0.14
CA PRO A 194 35.52 38.19 -0.37
C PRO A 194 36.70 38.35 -1.35
N THR A 195 36.91 37.49 -2.35
CA THR A 195 37.96 37.70 -3.38
C THR A 195 37.42 37.60 -4.79
N ALA A 196 36.63 38.60 -5.20
CA ALA A 196 36.11 38.73 -6.56
C ALA A 196 37.28 38.81 -7.57
N ASN A 197 37.60 37.66 -8.18
CA ASN A 197 38.28 37.60 -9.47
C ASN A 197 37.21 37.36 -10.56
N PHE A 198 37.58 37.60 -11.81
CA PHE A 198 36.75 37.56 -13.02
C PHE A 198 36.12 36.18 -13.37
N ALA A 199 35.92 35.28 -12.41
CA ALA A 199 35.88 33.83 -12.64
C ALA A 199 34.77 33.04 -11.90
N ASP A 200 33.92 33.68 -11.09
CA ASP A 200 32.95 32.97 -10.27
C ASP A 200 31.57 32.96 -10.96
N ASP A 201 31.03 31.77 -11.25
CA ASP A 201 29.69 31.61 -11.83
C ASP A 201 28.63 31.41 -10.73
N GLY A 202 27.41 31.89 -10.97
CA GLY A 202 26.26 31.59 -10.12
C GLY A 202 25.90 30.10 -10.17
N GLY A 203 25.52 29.52 -9.05
CA GLY A 203 25.02 28.14 -8.99
C GLY A 203 23.77 27.94 -9.84
N ALA A 204 23.68 26.84 -10.58
CA ALA A 204 22.48 26.54 -11.38
C ALA A 204 21.42 25.79 -10.55
N GLY A 205 20.16 25.97 -10.92
CA GLY A 205 19.04 25.23 -10.35
C GLY A 205 19.10 23.74 -10.70
N SER A 206 18.52 22.90 -9.84
CA SER A 206 18.41 21.45 -10.00
C SER A 206 16.94 21.01 -9.91
N PHE A 207 16.53 20.03 -10.73
CA PHE A 207 15.24 19.34 -10.67
C PHE A 207 15.34 18.11 -11.58
N GLY A 208 15.00 16.89 -11.14
CA GLY A 208 15.24 15.67 -11.95
C GLY A 208 16.71 15.31 -12.15
N GLY A 209 17.46 16.19 -12.80
CA GLY A 209 18.91 16.23 -12.84
C GLY A 209 19.48 17.39 -12.01
N ARG A 210 20.77 17.28 -11.71
CA ARG A 210 21.57 18.26 -11.00
C ARG A 210 22.03 19.38 -11.94
N GLY A 211 21.92 20.62 -11.50
CA GLY A 211 22.54 21.75 -12.19
C GLY A 211 24.07 21.64 -12.17
N SER A 212 24.72 22.39 -13.05
CA SER A 212 26.18 22.52 -13.02
C SER A 212 26.64 23.63 -12.05
N GLY A 213 27.75 23.37 -11.35
CA GLY A 213 28.50 24.38 -10.60
C GLY A 213 29.57 25.08 -11.45
N SER A 214 30.23 26.09 -10.88
CA SER A 214 31.25 26.88 -11.58
C SER A 214 32.50 26.05 -11.97
N ASN A 215 33.03 26.33 -13.16
CA ASN A 215 34.11 25.56 -13.78
C ASN A 215 35.51 25.85 -13.18
N GLN A 216 35.71 26.99 -12.49
CA GLN A 216 37.07 27.49 -12.25
C GLN A 216 37.64 27.18 -10.85
N LEU A 217 36.79 26.87 -9.87
CA LEU A 217 37.20 26.55 -8.49
C LEU A 217 36.86 25.11 -8.04
N GLN A 218 36.24 24.28 -8.89
CA GLN A 218 35.75 22.93 -8.54
C GLN A 218 34.86 22.89 -7.28
N ILE A 219 34.16 23.98 -6.98
CA ILE A 219 33.19 24.06 -5.88
C ILE A 219 31.81 23.83 -6.49
N ASP A 220 31.06 22.94 -5.85
CA ASP A 220 29.74 22.54 -6.32
C ASP A 220 28.67 23.47 -5.75
N LEU A 221 28.24 24.42 -6.57
CA LEU A 221 27.22 25.41 -6.23
C LEU A 221 25.83 25.03 -6.77
N SER A 222 25.68 23.80 -7.28
CA SER A 222 24.39 23.30 -7.74
C SER A 222 23.47 22.97 -6.57
N GLY A 223 22.16 23.23 -6.73
CA GLY A 223 21.17 22.79 -5.76
C GLY A 223 21.02 21.27 -5.69
N ALA A 224 20.36 20.77 -4.65
CA ALA A 224 20.01 19.35 -4.54
C ALA A 224 18.97 18.94 -5.60
N THR A 225 19.02 17.69 -6.07
CA THR A 225 17.99 17.16 -6.99
C THR A 225 16.73 16.77 -6.22
N TYR A 226 15.56 17.06 -6.78
CA TYR A 226 14.24 16.72 -6.23
C TYR A 226 13.23 16.46 -7.35
N GLY A 227 11.94 16.38 -7.00
CA GLY A 227 10.83 16.48 -7.94
C GLY A 227 10.13 15.17 -8.31
N ASP A 228 9.88 14.27 -7.37
CA ASP A 228 9.19 13.01 -7.70
C ASP A 228 7.77 13.24 -8.23
N LEU A 229 7.62 13.18 -9.57
CA LEU A 229 6.35 13.37 -10.25
C LEU A 229 5.39 12.19 -10.09
N THR A 230 5.74 11.10 -9.38
CA THR A 230 4.75 10.09 -9.00
C THR A 230 3.92 10.53 -7.78
N THR A 231 4.38 11.56 -7.06
CA THR A 231 3.80 11.94 -5.76
C THR A 231 3.45 13.42 -5.57
N VAL A 232 4.01 14.35 -6.35
CA VAL A 232 3.67 15.80 -6.29
C VAL A 232 3.87 16.42 -7.67
N LEU A 233 2.96 17.29 -8.13
CA LEU A 233 3.18 18.12 -9.31
C LEU A 233 4.02 19.34 -8.91
N GLN A 234 5.28 19.39 -9.35
CA GLN A 234 6.23 20.41 -8.90
C GLN A 234 7.09 20.93 -10.06
N GLY A 235 7.37 22.24 -10.07
CA GLY A 235 8.25 22.89 -11.03
C GLY A 235 9.71 22.88 -10.64
N GLY A 236 10.55 23.36 -11.55
CA GLY A 236 11.99 23.47 -11.41
C GLY A 236 12.44 24.67 -10.59
N SER A 237 13.70 24.64 -10.14
CA SER A 237 14.29 25.70 -9.32
C SER A 237 14.94 26.80 -10.14
N GLY A 238 14.98 27.99 -9.56
CA GLY A 238 15.74 29.11 -10.10
C GLY A 238 17.26 28.94 -9.95
N GLY A 239 18.00 29.60 -10.82
CA GLY A 239 19.45 29.74 -10.70
C GLY A 239 19.84 30.87 -9.74
N ALA A 240 21.06 30.83 -9.20
CA ALA A 240 21.59 31.89 -8.36
C ALA A 240 21.96 33.13 -9.18
N ASN A 241 21.98 34.28 -8.51
CA ASN A 241 22.45 35.52 -9.12
C ASN A 241 23.98 35.51 -9.29
N LEU A 242 24.50 36.52 -10.00
CA LEU A 242 25.93 36.79 -10.08
C LEU A 242 26.20 38.28 -9.86
N THR A 243 26.98 38.60 -8.82
CA THR A 243 27.42 39.98 -8.55
C THR A 243 28.90 40.16 -8.92
N THR A 244 29.21 41.06 -9.86
CA THR A 244 30.60 41.35 -10.28
C THR A 244 30.95 42.84 -10.15
N PHE A 245 32.24 43.17 -10.27
CA PHE A 245 32.71 44.56 -10.31
C PHE A 245 32.15 45.38 -11.48
N PHE A 246 31.76 44.74 -12.57
CA PHE A 246 31.22 45.44 -13.73
C PHE A 246 29.72 45.70 -13.59
N GLY A 247 29.06 45.02 -12.64
CA GLY A 247 27.63 45.05 -12.35
C GLY A 247 27.04 43.66 -12.08
N ASN A 248 25.73 43.65 -11.84
CA ASN A 248 25.02 42.48 -11.32
C ASN A 248 24.20 41.80 -12.41
N GLN A 249 23.99 40.51 -12.22
CA GLN A 249 23.17 39.65 -13.04
C GLN A 249 22.20 38.90 -12.14
N GLU A 250 20.95 38.85 -12.56
CA GLU A 250 19.92 38.01 -11.98
C GLU A 250 20.17 36.54 -12.33
N GLY A 251 19.70 35.64 -11.46
CA GLY A 251 19.54 34.24 -11.80
C GLY A 251 18.27 34.03 -12.62
N ALA A 252 18.27 33.04 -13.52
CA ALA A 252 17.11 32.73 -14.35
C ALA A 252 16.07 31.88 -13.59
N GLY A 253 14.82 31.94 -14.03
CA GLY A 253 13.72 31.21 -13.40
C GLY A 253 13.71 29.72 -13.75
N GLY A 254 13.21 28.89 -12.84
CA GLY A 254 12.98 27.48 -13.09
C GLY A 254 11.76 27.22 -13.98
N GLY A 255 11.77 26.12 -14.72
CA GLY A 255 10.60 25.70 -15.51
C GLY A 255 9.39 25.42 -14.61
N GLY A 256 8.19 25.70 -15.11
CA GLY A 256 6.94 25.46 -14.40
C GLY A 256 6.52 24.00 -14.32
N ALA A 257 5.29 23.75 -13.90
CA ALA A 257 4.71 22.41 -13.86
C ALA A 257 3.31 22.35 -14.46
N ILE A 258 3.08 21.32 -15.26
CA ILE A 258 1.81 21.08 -15.94
C ILE A 258 1.41 19.61 -15.86
N GLU A 259 0.14 19.37 -15.53
CA GLU A 259 -0.52 18.07 -15.60
C GLU A 259 -1.65 18.12 -16.62
N ILE A 260 -1.69 17.12 -17.50
CA ILE A 260 -2.79 16.90 -18.44
C ILE A 260 -3.25 15.46 -18.20
N ASN A 261 -4.45 15.31 -17.66
CA ASN A 261 -4.99 14.00 -17.28
C ASN A 261 -6.37 13.80 -17.92
N ALA A 262 -6.51 12.74 -18.70
CA ALA A 262 -7.76 12.35 -19.33
C ALA A 262 -8.17 10.93 -18.89
N LEU A 263 -9.42 10.75 -18.48
CA LEU A 263 -9.96 9.40 -18.25
C LEU A 263 -10.04 8.58 -19.55
N GLY A 264 -10.16 9.26 -20.69
CA GLY A 264 -10.12 8.71 -22.05
C GLY A 264 -8.72 8.72 -22.66
N GLY A 265 -8.64 8.86 -23.99
CA GLY A 265 -7.38 8.99 -24.71
C GLY A 265 -6.79 10.41 -24.60
N LEU A 266 -5.47 10.50 -24.46
CA LEU A 266 -4.70 11.74 -24.50
C LEU A 266 -3.87 11.81 -25.79
N THR A 267 -4.12 12.81 -26.62
CA THR A 267 -3.35 13.06 -27.86
C THR A 267 -2.63 14.40 -27.80
N ILE A 268 -1.30 14.38 -27.90
CA ILE A 268 -0.44 15.57 -27.97
C ILE A 268 0.03 15.79 -29.41
N ASN A 269 -0.52 16.79 -30.09
CA ASN A 269 -0.22 17.15 -31.48
C ASN A 269 0.61 18.45 -31.60
N ALA A 270 0.88 19.12 -30.50
CA ALA A 270 1.74 20.30 -30.43
C ALA A 270 2.60 20.27 -29.17
N ALA A 271 3.70 21.04 -29.19
CA ALA A 271 4.72 20.94 -28.16
C ALA A 271 4.21 21.33 -26.76
N ILE A 272 4.63 20.57 -25.75
CA ILE A 272 4.47 20.91 -24.34
C ILE A 272 5.84 21.25 -23.78
N SER A 273 5.98 22.40 -23.11
CA SER A 273 7.27 22.85 -22.59
C SER A 273 7.22 23.33 -21.14
N ALA A 274 8.20 22.89 -20.36
CA ALA A 274 8.48 23.30 -18.99
C ALA A 274 9.99 23.55 -18.84
N ARG A 275 10.55 24.41 -19.70
CA ARG A 275 11.99 24.65 -19.77
C ARG A 275 12.44 25.63 -18.70
N GLY A 276 13.64 25.41 -18.17
CA GLY A 276 14.30 26.39 -17.32
C GLY A 276 14.79 27.59 -18.11
N GLY A 277 14.76 28.76 -17.48
CA GLY A 277 15.27 29.99 -18.06
C GLY A 277 16.80 29.99 -18.17
N THR A 278 17.29 30.67 -19.19
CA THR A 278 18.71 30.83 -19.50
C THR A 278 19.31 31.99 -18.72
N GLY A 279 20.40 31.73 -18.00
CA GLY A 279 21.19 32.77 -17.33
C GLY A 279 21.88 33.73 -18.30
N ALA A 280 22.32 34.89 -17.80
CA ALA A 280 22.99 35.92 -18.59
C ALA A 280 24.50 35.64 -18.75
N GLY A 281 25.03 35.79 -19.98
CA GLY A 281 26.43 35.46 -20.30
C GLY A 281 27.37 36.67 -20.57
N SER A 282 28.50 36.72 -19.84
CA SER A 282 29.82 37.15 -20.34
C SER A 282 30.91 36.29 -19.67
N ALA A 283 32.16 36.73 -19.45
CA ALA A 283 33.26 35.89 -18.93
C ALA A 283 33.00 35.17 -17.58
N ALA A 284 31.91 35.52 -16.87
CA ALA A 284 31.29 34.79 -15.78
C ALA A 284 29.75 34.78 -16.00
N ALA A 285 29.07 33.67 -15.67
CA ALA A 285 27.64 33.46 -15.95
C ALA A 285 26.78 33.46 -14.67
N SER A 286 25.57 34.02 -14.74
CA SER A 286 24.57 33.78 -13.70
C SER A 286 24.00 32.35 -13.80
N GLY A 287 23.42 31.87 -12.70
CA GLY A 287 22.81 30.54 -12.67
C GLY A 287 21.62 30.46 -13.62
N SER A 288 21.58 29.41 -14.45
CA SER A 288 20.38 29.06 -15.22
C SER A 288 19.40 28.27 -14.34
N GLY A 289 18.11 28.37 -14.65
CA GLY A 289 17.06 27.60 -13.99
C GLY A 289 17.00 26.16 -14.50
N SER A 290 16.55 25.22 -13.67
CA SER A 290 16.34 23.84 -14.10
C SER A 290 15.08 23.68 -14.93
N GLY A 291 14.96 22.56 -15.65
CA GLY A 291 13.70 22.13 -16.23
C GLY A 291 12.64 21.90 -15.16
N GLY A 292 11.37 21.92 -15.56
CA GLY A 292 10.21 21.72 -14.72
C GLY A 292 9.57 20.34 -14.86
N GLY A 293 8.32 20.21 -14.37
CA GLY A 293 7.60 18.94 -14.32
C GLY A 293 6.46 18.86 -15.33
N ILE A 294 6.38 17.77 -16.10
CA ILE A 294 5.29 17.50 -17.03
C ILE A 294 4.67 16.14 -16.70
N ARG A 295 3.35 16.10 -16.43
CA ARG A 295 2.58 14.86 -16.27
C ARG A 295 1.58 14.71 -17.43
N LEU A 296 1.63 13.58 -18.13
CA LEU A 296 0.73 13.26 -19.23
C LEU A 296 0.05 11.92 -18.94
N ILE A 297 -1.26 11.94 -18.76
CA ILE A 297 -2.01 10.79 -18.26
C ILE A 297 -3.24 10.57 -19.12
N GLY A 298 -3.41 9.34 -19.57
CA GLY A 298 -4.53 8.91 -20.38
C GLY A 298 -4.66 7.40 -20.38
N LYS A 299 -5.82 6.87 -20.77
CA LYS A 299 -5.95 5.44 -21.05
C LYS A 299 -4.99 5.00 -22.17
N GLU A 300 -4.89 5.83 -23.21
CA GLU A 300 -3.91 5.74 -24.28
C GLU A 300 -3.28 7.11 -24.45
N VAL A 301 -1.95 7.18 -24.46
CA VAL A 301 -1.19 8.43 -24.65
C VAL A 301 -0.46 8.37 -25.98
N ALA A 302 -0.89 9.21 -26.92
CA ALA A 302 -0.26 9.40 -28.22
C ALA A 302 0.54 10.71 -28.25
N LEU A 303 1.85 10.61 -28.45
CA LEU A 303 2.76 11.75 -28.54
C LEU A 303 3.21 11.97 -29.99
N ASN A 304 2.62 12.96 -30.65
CA ASN A 304 2.91 13.32 -32.05
C ASN A 304 3.76 14.61 -32.17
N ALA A 305 4.13 15.22 -31.04
CA ALA A 305 4.94 16.42 -30.95
C ALA A 305 5.84 16.40 -29.70
N ASP A 306 6.83 17.29 -29.68
CA ASP A 306 7.88 17.30 -28.66
C ASP A 306 7.36 17.60 -27.25
N VAL A 307 7.92 16.89 -26.26
CA VAL A 307 7.71 17.16 -24.82
C VAL A 307 9.04 17.57 -24.22
N ASN A 308 9.14 18.85 -23.80
CA ASN A 308 10.41 19.48 -23.45
C ASN A 308 10.44 19.95 -21.99
N ALA A 309 11.15 19.23 -21.14
CA ALA A 309 11.43 19.67 -19.77
C ALA A 309 12.95 19.86 -19.62
N ILE A 310 13.52 20.80 -20.37
CA ILE A 310 14.97 20.97 -20.52
C ILE A 310 15.47 22.03 -19.52
N GLY A 311 16.65 21.82 -18.95
CA GLY A 311 17.34 22.85 -18.14
C GLY A 311 17.82 24.02 -18.98
N GLY A 312 17.72 25.24 -18.45
CA GLY A 312 18.27 26.43 -19.09
C GLY A 312 19.79 26.35 -19.22
N GLY A 313 20.37 26.97 -20.23
CA GLY A 313 21.83 26.90 -20.40
C GLY A 313 22.42 27.85 -21.42
N PHE A 314 23.66 28.26 -21.14
CA PHE A 314 24.49 29.12 -21.98
C PHE A 314 25.83 28.42 -22.26
N SER A 315 26.50 28.77 -23.38
CA SER A 315 27.56 27.98 -24.03
C SER A 315 28.87 27.71 -23.26
N SER A 316 28.99 28.04 -21.96
CA SER A 316 30.25 27.81 -21.24
C SER A 316 30.19 27.49 -19.73
N ALA A 317 29.13 27.82 -18.97
CA ALA A 317 29.01 27.52 -17.53
C ALA A 317 27.56 27.65 -16.98
N SER A 318 27.30 27.05 -15.80
CA SER A 318 26.07 27.20 -15.00
C SER A 318 24.73 26.86 -15.68
N ASN A 319 24.71 25.75 -16.40
CA ASN A 319 23.49 25.14 -16.94
C ASN A 319 22.64 24.54 -15.81
N GLY A 320 21.33 24.77 -15.90
CA GLY A 320 20.33 24.14 -15.06
C GLY A 320 20.32 22.63 -15.26
N GLY A 321 19.93 21.92 -14.21
CA GLY A 321 19.60 20.50 -14.33
C GLY A 321 18.44 20.31 -15.31
N GLY A 322 18.32 19.11 -15.86
CA GLY A 322 17.18 18.71 -16.67
C GLY A 322 15.82 18.89 -15.99
N GLY A 323 14.78 18.31 -16.56
CA GLY A 323 13.42 18.33 -16.02
C GLY A 323 12.92 16.93 -15.68
N ARG A 324 11.63 16.79 -15.47
CA ARG A 324 10.99 15.48 -15.35
C ARG A 324 9.74 15.40 -16.20
N VAL A 325 9.57 14.25 -16.84
CA VAL A 325 8.37 13.93 -17.61
C VAL A 325 7.84 12.61 -17.09
N TYR A 326 6.59 12.60 -16.65
CA TYR A 326 5.86 11.42 -16.24
C TYR A 326 4.76 11.14 -17.26
N VAL A 327 4.72 9.92 -17.79
CA VAL A 327 3.68 9.50 -18.73
C VAL A 327 3.00 8.23 -18.22
N GLU A 328 1.68 8.27 -18.10
CA GLU A 328 0.85 7.14 -17.64
C GLU A 328 -0.22 6.78 -18.68
N GLY A 329 -0.31 5.48 -19.01
CA GLY A 329 -1.26 4.96 -20.00
C GLY A 329 -0.69 3.89 -20.94
N LEU A 330 -1.51 3.42 -21.89
CA LEU A 330 -1.01 2.70 -23.06
C LEU A 330 -0.28 3.69 -23.97
N ILE A 331 1.03 3.60 -24.07
CA ILE A 331 1.83 4.58 -24.82
C ILE A 331 2.10 4.06 -26.24
N ASP A 332 1.56 4.74 -27.26
CA ASP A 332 1.93 4.54 -28.68
C ASP A 332 2.96 5.61 -29.07
N LEU A 333 4.19 5.37 -28.67
CA LEU A 333 5.35 6.07 -29.23
C LEU A 333 5.75 5.25 -30.45
N MET A 334 5.83 5.88 -31.62
CA MET A 334 6.47 5.25 -32.77
C MET A 334 7.87 4.83 -32.33
N GLY A 335 8.05 3.56 -31.94
CA GLY A 335 9.29 3.04 -31.38
C GLY A 335 9.40 2.80 -29.86
N LEU A 336 8.39 3.03 -29.03
CA LEU A 336 8.42 2.55 -27.65
C LEU A 336 7.16 1.74 -27.38
N THR A 337 7.29 0.41 -27.48
CA THR A 337 6.29 -0.51 -26.96
C THR A 337 6.68 -0.84 -25.53
N ILE A 338 5.88 -0.45 -24.53
CA ILE A 338 6.10 -0.90 -23.15
C ILE A 338 5.81 -2.41 -23.12
N GLY A 339 6.87 -3.21 -23.14
CA GLY A 339 6.81 -4.67 -23.32
C GLY A 339 7.52 -5.23 -24.56
N ASP A 340 8.17 -4.39 -25.38
CA ASP A 340 9.12 -4.86 -26.40
C ASP A 340 10.19 -3.76 -26.60
N LEU A 341 11.40 -3.97 -26.06
CA LEU A 341 12.53 -3.02 -26.11
C LEU A 341 13.08 -2.94 -27.55
N GLY A 342 12.47 -2.12 -28.41
CA GLY A 342 12.89 -1.91 -29.79
C GLY A 342 12.46 -0.56 -30.38
N VAL A 343 13.44 0.32 -30.62
CA VAL A 343 13.31 1.74 -30.99
C VAL A 343 13.00 1.98 -32.48
N ALA A 344 12.00 2.82 -32.79
CA ALA A 344 11.94 3.71 -33.98
C ALA A 344 10.73 4.68 -34.08
N ALA A 345 10.98 6.01 -33.92
CA ALA A 345 10.53 7.16 -34.75
C ALA A 345 9.79 8.43 -34.16
N THR A 346 10.14 9.55 -34.80
CA THR A 346 9.51 10.89 -35.01
C THR A 346 9.19 11.90 -33.91
N ALA A 347 8.85 11.52 -32.67
CA ALA A 347 8.61 12.49 -31.59
C ALA A 347 9.60 12.25 -30.44
N ASP A 348 10.23 13.32 -29.95
CA ASP A 348 11.27 13.24 -28.91
C ASP A 348 10.76 13.80 -27.57
N ILE A 349 11.05 13.09 -26.48
CA ILE A 349 10.94 13.61 -25.11
C ILE A 349 12.34 14.08 -24.70
N ASP A 350 12.53 15.39 -24.53
CA ASP A 350 13.82 15.94 -24.12
C ASP A 350 13.77 16.48 -22.69
N VAL A 351 14.59 15.89 -21.83
CA VAL A 351 14.76 16.28 -20.42
C VAL A 351 16.20 16.65 -20.10
N LYS A 352 17.03 16.89 -21.11
CA LYS A 352 18.46 17.16 -20.94
C LYS A 352 18.69 18.58 -20.40
N SER A 353 19.93 18.87 -20.02
CA SER A 353 20.36 20.28 -19.92
C SER A 353 20.72 20.79 -21.33
N ASN A 354 20.59 22.10 -21.58
CA ASN A 354 20.83 22.74 -22.88
C ASN A 354 22.31 22.76 -23.34
N HIS A 355 23.02 21.63 -23.26
CA HIS A 355 24.47 21.56 -23.46
C HIS A 355 24.87 20.39 -24.38
N ALA A 356 24.24 20.32 -25.55
CA ALA A 356 24.78 19.59 -26.69
C ALA A 356 25.73 20.51 -27.48
N ASN A 357 26.80 19.93 -28.06
CA ASN A 357 27.51 20.60 -29.15
C ASN A 357 26.52 20.98 -30.26
N PRO A 358 26.82 21.95 -31.14
CA PRO A 358 25.98 22.25 -32.31
C PRO A 358 25.71 21.05 -33.24
N ASP A 359 26.46 19.96 -33.07
CA ASP A 359 26.31 18.67 -33.76
C ASP A 359 25.57 17.59 -32.93
N GLY A 360 25.00 17.97 -31.78
CA GLY A 360 24.23 17.07 -30.91
C GLY A 360 25.08 16.22 -29.95
N THR A 361 26.42 16.28 -30.01
CA THR A 361 27.27 15.44 -29.16
C THR A 361 27.46 16.04 -27.75
N PRO A 362 27.53 15.22 -26.68
CA PRO A 362 27.83 15.72 -25.34
C PRO A 362 29.22 16.38 -25.29
N LEU A 363 29.33 17.56 -24.67
CA LEU A 363 30.63 18.20 -24.42
C LEU A 363 31.42 17.31 -23.45
N GLY A 364 32.56 16.79 -23.94
CA GLY A 364 33.34 15.74 -23.29
C GLY A 364 33.54 15.95 -21.79
N GLY A 365 33.09 14.97 -21.00
CA GLY A 365 33.43 14.84 -19.58
C GLY A 365 32.49 15.51 -18.57
N ARG A 366 31.37 16.14 -18.97
CA ARG A 366 30.35 16.58 -18.00
C ARG A 366 29.42 15.41 -17.60
N SER A 367 29.19 15.25 -16.29
CA SER A 367 28.59 14.08 -15.63
C SER A 367 27.14 13.80 -16.03
N LEU A 368 26.72 12.52 -16.03
CA LEU A 368 25.31 12.07 -16.13
C LEU A 368 24.39 12.72 -15.07
N ALA A 369 24.98 13.34 -14.04
CA ALA A 369 24.26 14.08 -13.02
C ALA A 369 23.35 15.18 -13.57
N ASN A 370 23.58 15.74 -14.77
CA ASN A 370 22.82 16.89 -15.27
C ASN A 370 21.56 16.57 -16.11
N TYR A 371 21.26 15.29 -16.28
CA TYR A 371 20.15 14.81 -17.10
C TYR A 371 18.88 14.65 -16.25
N GLY A 372 17.73 14.99 -16.82
CA GLY A 372 16.42 14.75 -16.22
C GLY A 372 16.00 13.28 -16.21
N VAL A 373 14.77 13.03 -15.75
CA VAL A 373 14.19 11.67 -15.65
C VAL A 373 12.89 11.60 -16.44
N ILE A 374 12.76 10.58 -17.28
CA ILE A 374 11.50 10.21 -17.95
C ILE A 374 10.93 9.02 -17.20
N THR A 375 9.79 9.20 -16.55
CA THR A 375 9.08 8.13 -15.85
C THR A 375 7.92 7.64 -16.73
N LEU A 376 7.89 6.34 -16.99
CA LEU A 376 6.83 5.68 -17.77
C LEU A 376 6.05 4.73 -16.87
N SER A 377 4.74 4.85 -16.88
CA SER A 377 3.84 4.10 -16.01
C SER A 377 2.73 3.46 -16.85
N PRO A 378 2.91 2.24 -17.38
CA PRO A 378 1.80 1.59 -18.08
C PRO A 378 0.63 1.38 -17.11
N GLU A 379 -0.61 1.37 -17.63
CA GLU A 379 -1.82 1.02 -16.86
C GLU A 379 -1.69 -0.36 -16.20
N THR A 380 -0.93 -1.27 -16.81
CA THR A 380 -0.55 -2.54 -16.20
C THR A 380 0.87 -2.88 -16.62
N THR A 381 1.76 -3.08 -15.66
CA THR A 381 3.12 -3.57 -15.90
C THR A 381 3.06 -5.08 -16.13
N LEU A 382 3.11 -5.53 -17.38
CA LEU A 382 3.14 -6.95 -17.73
C LEU A 382 4.57 -7.49 -17.74
N VAL A 383 4.87 -8.48 -16.90
CA VAL A 383 6.15 -9.20 -16.89
C VAL A 383 5.95 -10.58 -17.51
N SER A 384 6.58 -10.83 -18.65
CA SER A 384 6.38 -12.05 -19.43
C SER A 384 7.29 -13.20 -18.99
N TYR A 385 7.06 -14.38 -19.57
CA TYR A 385 7.85 -15.58 -19.30
C TYR A 385 9.35 -15.33 -19.51
N GLY A 386 10.16 -15.62 -18.49
CA GLY A 386 11.62 -15.45 -18.54
C GLY A 386 12.10 -14.01 -18.32
N GLU A 387 11.20 -13.06 -18.12
CA GLU A 387 11.54 -11.68 -17.80
C GLU A 387 11.59 -11.46 -16.29
N SER A 388 12.31 -10.42 -15.87
CA SER A 388 12.40 -10.02 -14.48
C SER A 388 12.25 -8.52 -14.30
N VAL A 389 11.64 -8.11 -13.20
CA VAL A 389 11.60 -6.71 -12.74
C VAL A 389 12.12 -6.63 -11.31
N THR A 390 12.91 -5.60 -11.00
CA THR A 390 13.32 -5.28 -9.64
C THR A 390 12.45 -4.13 -9.14
N PHE A 391 11.74 -4.33 -8.03
CA PHE A 391 10.93 -3.28 -7.44
C PHE A 391 11.81 -2.24 -6.74
N GLY A 392 11.50 -0.96 -6.95
CA GLY A 392 12.23 0.16 -6.35
C GLY A 392 13.52 0.57 -7.06
N GLN A 393 13.87 -0.08 -8.19
CA GLN A 393 15.05 0.26 -8.97
C GLN A 393 14.71 1.17 -10.16
N ILE A 394 15.44 2.27 -10.31
CA ILE A 394 15.41 3.09 -11.54
C ILE A 394 16.06 2.28 -12.67
N VAL A 395 15.28 1.93 -13.70
CA VAL A 395 15.78 1.23 -14.89
C VAL A 395 16.49 2.22 -15.82
N THR A 396 17.78 2.44 -15.61
CA THR A 396 18.59 3.23 -16.55
C THR A 396 18.75 2.47 -17.88
N ALA A 397 17.82 2.67 -18.82
CA ALA A 397 18.04 2.29 -20.21
C ALA A 397 19.19 3.15 -20.76
N ALA A 398 20.38 2.57 -20.90
CA ALA A 398 21.57 3.26 -21.38
C ALA A 398 21.49 3.52 -22.90
N ILE A 399 20.54 4.37 -23.33
CA ILE A 399 20.76 5.22 -24.50
C ILE A 399 21.53 6.42 -23.95
N ALA A 400 22.68 6.73 -24.53
CA ALA A 400 23.74 7.56 -23.92
C ALA A 400 23.38 9.03 -23.58
N THR A 401 22.09 9.39 -23.54
CA THR A 401 21.60 10.78 -23.40
C THR A 401 20.42 10.99 -22.45
N GLU A 402 19.72 10.00 -21.90
CA GLU A 402 18.54 10.20 -21.04
C GLU A 402 18.44 9.15 -19.92
N ASN A 403 17.77 9.48 -18.81
CA ASN A 403 17.44 8.52 -17.76
C ASN A 403 15.96 8.14 -17.84
N TYR A 404 15.68 6.85 -17.90
CA TYR A 404 14.33 6.31 -17.85
C TYR A 404 14.07 5.71 -16.45
N GLU A 405 12.84 5.83 -15.99
CA GLU A 405 12.30 5.17 -14.81
C GLU A 405 11.00 4.51 -15.23
N ILE A 406 10.79 3.25 -14.82
CA ILE A 406 9.49 2.60 -15.01
C ILE A 406 8.80 2.67 -13.65
N ALA A 407 7.74 3.46 -13.56
CA ALA A 407 6.86 3.41 -12.42
C ALA A 407 6.04 2.12 -12.55
N VAL A 408 6.27 1.21 -11.62
CA VAL A 408 5.61 -0.09 -11.60
C VAL A 408 4.24 0.09 -10.96
N ARG A 409 3.21 0.26 -11.79
CA ARG A 409 1.79 0.22 -11.40
C ARG A 409 1.15 -1.06 -11.93
N ASP A 410 0.14 -1.55 -11.21
CA ASP A 410 -0.61 -2.77 -11.49
C ASP A 410 0.25 -3.85 -12.20
N THR A 411 1.01 -4.60 -11.43
CA THR A 411 1.98 -5.54 -12.00
C THR A 411 1.35 -6.90 -12.22
N ARG A 412 1.43 -7.43 -13.43
CA ARG A 412 1.02 -8.78 -13.76
C ARG A 412 2.21 -9.62 -14.18
N PHE A 413 2.61 -10.56 -13.34
CA PHE A 413 3.61 -11.57 -13.65
C PHE A 413 2.95 -12.77 -14.33
N ARG A 414 3.36 -13.10 -15.54
CA ARG A 414 2.97 -14.37 -16.16
C ARG A 414 3.76 -15.52 -15.54
N SER A 415 3.27 -16.74 -15.76
CA SER A 415 4.04 -17.96 -15.48
C SER A 415 5.50 -17.80 -15.96
N GLY A 416 6.45 -18.09 -15.07
CA GLY A 416 7.89 -18.03 -15.31
C GLY A 416 8.51 -16.64 -15.21
N ALA A 417 7.73 -15.60 -14.90
CA ALA A 417 8.23 -14.26 -14.63
C ALA A 417 8.72 -14.12 -13.17
N VAL A 418 9.71 -13.24 -12.94
CA VAL A 418 10.31 -13.03 -11.61
C VAL A 418 10.29 -11.56 -11.20
N GLY A 419 9.72 -11.25 -10.05
CA GLY A 419 9.86 -9.96 -9.37
C GLY A 419 10.90 -10.05 -8.25
N THR A 420 11.78 -9.07 -8.11
CA THR A 420 12.78 -9.03 -7.02
C THR A 420 12.51 -7.86 -6.08
N ILE A 421 12.38 -8.14 -4.77
CA ILE A 421 12.27 -7.16 -3.69
C ILE A 421 13.66 -6.92 -3.08
N GLU A 422 14.18 -5.71 -3.25
CA GLU A 422 15.50 -5.34 -2.74
C GLU A 422 15.54 -5.23 -1.21
N ALA A 423 16.74 -5.15 -0.63
CA ALA A 423 16.96 -5.09 0.81
C ALA A 423 16.24 -3.93 1.54
N ALA A 424 15.94 -2.85 0.83
CA ALA A 424 15.15 -1.74 1.37
C ALA A 424 13.66 -2.10 1.61
N GLY A 425 13.22 -3.24 1.05
CA GLY A 425 11.81 -3.63 1.00
C GLY A 425 11.06 -2.93 -0.14
N HIS A 426 9.78 -3.25 -0.25
CA HIS A 426 8.87 -2.61 -1.20
C HIS A 426 7.50 -2.42 -0.55
N ILE A 427 6.89 -1.25 -0.78
CA ILE A 427 5.51 -0.98 -0.40
C ILE A 427 4.67 -1.09 -1.67
N ASN A 428 3.87 -2.15 -1.76
CA ASN A 428 2.91 -2.31 -2.84
C ASN A 428 1.69 -1.42 -2.58
N GLY A 429 1.57 -0.34 -3.35
CA GLY A 429 0.41 0.56 -3.34
C GLY A 429 -0.67 0.21 -4.37
N ASP A 430 -0.39 -0.73 -5.28
CA ASP A 430 -1.22 -1.06 -6.43
C ASP A 430 -1.54 -2.57 -6.44
N LYS A 431 -2.00 -3.12 -7.57
CA LYS A 431 -2.21 -4.56 -7.71
C LYS A 431 -0.92 -5.28 -8.09
N ILE A 432 -0.63 -6.41 -7.44
CA ILE A 432 0.31 -7.42 -7.93
C ILE A 432 -0.47 -8.69 -8.24
N GLU A 433 -0.42 -9.15 -9.49
CA GLU A 433 -1.03 -10.40 -9.96
C GLU A 433 0.05 -11.39 -10.38
N LEU A 434 0.11 -12.53 -9.69
CA LEU A 434 0.94 -13.68 -10.04
C LEU A 434 0.12 -14.64 -10.91
N ALA A 435 0.03 -14.33 -12.21
CA ALA A 435 -0.74 -15.07 -13.21
C ALA A 435 -0.02 -16.35 -13.69
N GLY A 436 0.17 -17.30 -12.77
CA GLY A 436 0.64 -18.66 -13.03
C GLY A 436 1.54 -19.21 -11.92
N GLU A 437 1.55 -20.53 -11.76
CA GLU A 437 2.22 -21.24 -10.66
C GLU A 437 3.71 -20.94 -10.49
N THR A 438 4.39 -20.62 -11.60
CA THR A 438 5.83 -20.34 -11.62
C THR A 438 6.15 -18.84 -11.60
N ALA A 439 5.14 -17.96 -11.56
CA ALA A 439 5.36 -16.54 -11.31
C ALA A 439 5.85 -16.36 -9.87
N THR A 440 6.98 -15.68 -9.68
CA THR A 440 7.65 -15.62 -8.37
C THR A 440 7.99 -14.18 -7.98
N LEU A 441 7.64 -13.76 -6.77
CA LEU A 441 8.29 -12.63 -6.09
C LEU A 441 9.36 -13.19 -5.17
N THR A 442 10.60 -12.75 -5.33
CA THR A 442 11.75 -13.20 -4.55
C THR A 442 12.55 -12.01 -4.05
N GLY A 443 13.63 -12.24 -3.29
CA GLY A 443 14.51 -11.18 -2.80
C GLY A 443 14.83 -11.30 -1.32
N VAL A 444 15.38 -10.21 -0.76
CA VAL A 444 15.85 -10.18 0.64
C VAL A 444 15.13 -9.13 1.48
N GLY A 445 14.38 -8.22 0.86
CA GLY A 445 13.56 -7.25 1.59
C GLY A 445 12.20 -7.79 1.99
N THR A 446 11.45 -6.95 2.71
CA THR A 446 10.05 -7.20 3.09
C THR A 446 9.11 -6.58 2.06
N LEU A 447 8.08 -7.33 1.65
CA LEU A 447 6.97 -6.82 0.86
C LEU A 447 5.85 -6.33 1.79
N THR A 448 5.58 -5.03 1.81
CA THR A 448 4.43 -4.46 2.52
C THR A 448 3.29 -4.24 1.54
N ASN A 449 2.26 -5.07 1.59
CA ASN A 449 1.06 -4.92 0.77
C ASN A 449 0.08 -3.93 1.41
N LYS A 450 -0.23 -2.82 0.72
CA LYS A 450 -1.26 -1.85 1.10
C LYS A 450 -2.46 -1.81 0.16
N SER A 451 -2.43 -2.60 -0.92
CA SER A 451 -3.51 -2.68 -1.89
C SER A 451 -3.83 -4.13 -2.20
N GLN A 452 -3.33 -4.73 -3.29
CA GLN A 452 -3.77 -6.07 -3.66
C GLN A 452 -2.63 -7.00 -4.10
N ILE A 453 -2.61 -8.22 -3.56
CA ILE A 453 -1.87 -9.35 -4.11
C ILE A 453 -2.87 -10.40 -4.57
N THR A 454 -2.73 -10.90 -5.80
CA THR A 454 -3.62 -11.92 -6.38
C THR A 454 -2.88 -13.00 -7.16
N GLY A 455 -3.56 -14.10 -7.46
CA GLY A 455 -3.11 -15.09 -8.45
C GLY A 455 -2.77 -16.44 -7.84
N THR A 456 -1.84 -17.16 -8.48
CA THR A 456 -1.51 -18.57 -8.18
C THR A 456 0.00 -18.83 -8.11
N GLY A 457 0.82 -17.79 -8.01
CA GLY A 457 2.28 -17.93 -7.97
C GLY A 457 2.86 -18.07 -6.56
N ARG A 458 4.13 -17.69 -6.43
CA ARG A 458 4.91 -17.83 -5.19
C ARG A 458 5.46 -16.48 -4.74
N VAL A 459 5.36 -16.20 -3.44
CA VAL A 459 5.95 -15.04 -2.76
C VAL A 459 6.97 -15.57 -1.76
N GLU A 460 8.24 -15.33 -2.04
CA GLU A 460 9.38 -15.88 -1.31
C GLU A 460 10.04 -14.89 -0.35
N VAL A 461 9.35 -13.81 -0.03
CA VAL A 461 9.82 -12.74 0.85
C VAL A 461 8.89 -12.58 2.05
N PRO A 462 9.40 -12.12 3.21
CA PRO A 462 8.54 -11.74 4.33
C PRO A 462 7.49 -10.74 3.84
N THR A 463 6.22 -10.98 4.18
CA THR A 463 5.11 -10.18 3.67
C THR A 463 4.29 -9.60 4.81
N ILE A 464 4.06 -8.29 4.79
CA ILE A 464 3.14 -7.61 5.69
C ILE A 464 1.92 -7.21 4.87
N ASN A 465 0.78 -7.85 5.11
CA ASN A 465 -0.50 -7.35 4.62
C ASN A 465 -0.97 -6.24 5.58
N ALA A 466 -0.66 -5.01 5.21
CA ALA A 466 -0.94 -3.82 6.00
C ALA A 466 -2.43 -3.45 5.92
N THR A 467 -2.92 -2.60 6.84
CA THR A 467 -4.31 -2.11 6.84
C THR A 467 -4.74 -1.61 5.46
N GLY A 468 -5.90 -2.08 4.98
CA GLY A 468 -6.41 -1.83 3.63
C GLY A 468 -5.87 -2.78 2.54
N GLY A 469 -4.83 -3.55 2.86
CA GLY A 469 -4.25 -4.56 1.99
C GLY A 469 -5.12 -5.82 1.91
N THR A 470 -5.19 -6.38 0.72
CA THR A 470 -5.92 -7.61 0.41
C THR A 470 -5.01 -8.64 -0.26
N ILE A 471 -5.09 -9.89 0.18
CA ILE A 471 -4.49 -11.05 -0.50
C ILE A 471 -5.65 -11.92 -1.00
N ASN A 472 -5.74 -12.16 -2.31
CA ASN A 472 -6.87 -12.88 -2.91
C ASN A 472 -6.40 -14.04 -3.78
N THR A 473 -7.01 -15.21 -3.63
CA THR A 473 -6.84 -16.30 -4.60
C THR A 473 -8.17 -17.00 -4.90
N THR A 474 -8.44 -17.24 -6.18
CA THR A 474 -9.70 -17.85 -6.66
C THR A 474 -9.47 -19.07 -7.55
N ALA A 475 -8.22 -19.50 -7.71
CA ALA A 475 -7.83 -20.65 -8.51
C ALA A 475 -6.55 -21.26 -7.93
N ASP A 476 -6.40 -22.57 -8.06
CA ASP A 476 -5.20 -23.33 -7.70
C ASP A 476 -4.62 -22.94 -6.32
N THR A 477 -3.33 -22.58 -6.26
CA THR A 477 -2.62 -22.28 -5.01
C THR A 477 -1.87 -20.96 -5.10
N LEU A 478 -1.99 -20.07 -4.11
CA LEU A 478 -1.06 -18.96 -3.89
C LEU A 478 -0.16 -19.29 -2.70
N THR A 479 1.17 -19.29 -2.90
CA THR A 479 2.13 -19.73 -1.89
C THR A 479 2.97 -18.57 -1.35
N PHE A 480 3.09 -18.49 -0.03
CA PHE A 480 4.01 -17.64 0.72
C PHE A 480 5.02 -18.54 1.44
N THR A 481 6.31 -18.42 1.12
CA THR A 481 7.33 -19.30 1.69
C THR A 481 8.00 -18.72 2.93
N GLN A 482 7.65 -17.50 3.31
CA GLN A 482 8.14 -16.78 4.47
C GLN A 482 6.94 -16.28 5.28
N LEU A 483 7.18 -15.83 6.50
CA LEU A 483 6.14 -15.34 7.40
C LEU A 483 5.28 -14.26 6.72
N VAL A 484 3.96 -14.43 6.83
CA VAL A 484 2.98 -13.40 6.48
C VAL A 484 2.38 -12.81 7.74
N THR A 485 2.43 -11.50 7.90
CA THR A 485 1.71 -10.78 8.95
C THR A 485 0.51 -10.07 8.36
N ASN A 486 -0.69 -10.50 8.72
CA ASN A 486 -1.96 -9.88 8.33
C ASN A 486 -2.42 -8.93 9.44
N THR A 487 -2.25 -7.64 9.23
CA THR A 487 -2.53 -6.61 10.26
C THR A 487 -4.03 -6.34 10.40
N ALA A 488 -4.42 -5.71 11.52
CA ALA A 488 -5.81 -5.30 11.72
C ALA A 488 -6.31 -4.39 10.57
N GLY A 489 -7.50 -4.70 10.06
CA GLY A 489 -8.10 -4.03 8.89
C GLY A 489 -7.50 -4.43 7.54
N ALA A 490 -6.70 -5.49 7.49
CA ALA A 490 -6.27 -6.15 6.26
C ALA A 490 -7.05 -7.47 6.05
N GLU A 491 -7.21 -7.89 4.80
CA GLU A 491 -8.03 -9.04 4.43
C GLU A 491 -7.23 -10.11 3.67
N ILE A 492 -7.51 -11.38 3.97
CA ILE A 492 -7.05 -12.54 3.20
C ILE A 492 -8.27 -13.30 2.71
N ASN A 493 -8.41 -13.49 1.41
CA ASN A 493 -9.60 -14.06 0.79
C ASN A 493 -9.25 -15.26 -0.11
N ALA A 494 -9.96 -16.38 0.07
CA ALA A 494 -9.85 -17.54 -0.79
C ALA A 494 -11.23 -18.13 -1.15
N ILE A 495 -11.41 -18.50 -2.42
CA ILE A 495 -12.65 -19.09 -2.93
C ILE A 495 -12.31 -20.27 -3.84
N GLY A 496 -12.65 -21.49 -3.42
CA GLY A 496 -12.44 -22.71 -4.21
C GLY A 496 -10.97 -22.98 -4.52
N SER A 497 -10.07 -22.48 -3.68
CA SER A 497 -8.62 -22.36 -3.92
C SER A 497 -7.82 -22.66 -2.65
N THR A 498 -6.50 -22.75 -2.80
CA THR A 498 -5.55 -23.01 -1.73
C THR A 498 -4.70 -21.78 -1.43
N LEU A 499 -4.55 -21.43 -0.15
CA LEU A 499 -3.51 -20.54 0.34
C LEU A 499 -2.45 -21.38 1.07
N SER A 500 -1.17 -21.23 0.72
CA SER A 500 -0.09 -21.95 1.39
C SER A 500 0.83 -20.96 2.10
N PHE A 501 0.91 -21.03 3.42
CA PHE A 501 1.77 -20.20 4.25
C PHE A 501 2.91 -21.05 4.83
N ASP A 502 3.84 -21.48 3.98
CA ASP A 502 4.92 -22.40 4.38
C ASP A 502 5.84 -21.79 5.45
N GLY A 503 5.90 -20.45 5.54
CA GLY A 503 6.61 -19.71 6.59
C GLY A 503 5.74 -19.26 7.77
N GLY A 504 4.46 -19.65 7.80
CA GLY A 504 3.46 -19.27 8.80
C GLY A 504 2.66 -18.00 8.45
N LEU A 505 1.47 -17.90 9.04
CA LEU A 505 0.60 -16.73 9.02
C LEU A 505 0.37 -16.22 10.45
N ASP A 506 0.63 -14.95 10.70
CA ASP A 506 0.24 -14.23 11.92
C ASP A 506 -0.86 -13.22 11.56
N SER A 507 -2.10 -13.49 11.97
CA SER A 507 -3.28 -12.75 11.52
C SER A 507 -4.03 -12.07 12.65
N HIS A 508 -4.01 -10.73 12.63
CA HIS A 508 -4.86 -9.84 13.40
C HIS A 508 -5.99 -9.22 12.55
N GLY A 509 -6.04 -9.51 11.25
CA GLY A 509 -7.03 -9.01 10.30
C GLY A 509 -8.18 -9.99 10.06
N GLU A 510 -8.80 -9.88 8.89
CA GLU A 510 -9.87 -10.80 8.46
C GLU A 510 -9.32 -11.87 7.52
N ILE A 511 -9.79 -13.10 7.69
CA ILE A 511 -9.57 -14.24 6.78
C ILE A 511 -10.95 -14.70 6.28
N ASN A 512 -11.25 -14.56 5.00
CA ASN A 512 -12.53 -14.97 4.42
C ASN A 512 -12.34 -16.18 3.49
N LEU A 513 -12.94 -17.32 3.83
CA LEU A 513 -12.74 -18.58 3.12
C LEU A 513 -14.06 -19.17 2.62
N ILE A 514 -14.07 -19.62 1.37
CA ILE A 514 -15.22 -20.31 0.76
C ILE A 514 -14.74 -21.56 0.02
N ASN A 515 -15.00 -22.74 0.59
CA ASN A 515 -14.58 -24.02 -0.01
C ASN A 515 -13.07 -24.08 -0.29
N SER A 516 -12.26 -23.63 0.67
CA SER A 516 -10.82 -23.41 0.49
C SER A 516 -9.96 -24.26 1.41
N THR A 517 -8.71 -24.44 1.02
CA THR A 517 -7.68 -25.08 1.85
C THR A 517 -6.65 -24.05 2.27
N VAL A 518 -6.25 -24.06 3.53
CA VAL A 518 -5.13 -23.28 4.05
C VAL A 518 -4.06 -24.24 4.54
N ASN A 519 -2.88 -24.16 3.93
CA ASN A 519 -1.70 -24.91 4.36
C ASN A 519 -0.76 -24.02 5.17
N GLY A 520 0.00 -24.64 6.07
CA GLY A 520 0.94 -23.95 6.95
C GLY A 520 0.33 -23.53 8.28
N ASP A 521 1.20 -23.15 9.21
CA ASP A 521 0.80 -22.80 10.56
C ASP A 521 0.18 -21.39 10.60
N ILE A 522 -0.86 -21.22 11.42
CA ILE A 522 -1.62 -19.98 11.55
C ILE A 522 -1.72 -19.61 13.03
N VAL A 523 -1.30 -18.41 13.37
CA VAL A 523 -1.74 -17.70 14.57
C VAL A 523 -2.87 -16.77 14.15
N ASN A 524 -4.09 -17.06 14.57
CA ASN A 524 -5.25 -16.23 14.28
C ASN A 524 -5.68 -15.50 15.56
N ASP A 525 -5.40 -14.21 15.63
CA ASP A 525 -5.87 -13.27 16.65
C ASP A 525 -6.93 -12.28 16.08
N GLY A 526 -7.39 -12.51 14.85
CA GLY A 526 -8.40 -11.73 14.15
C GLY A 526 -9.74 -12.46 14.00
N VAL A 527 -10.38 -12.29 12.84
CA VAL A 527 -11.65 -12.98 12.50
C VAL A 527 -11.45 -13.85 11.27
N ALA A 528 -11.80 -15.12 11.37
CA ALA A 528 -11.90 -16.02 10.23
C ALA A 528 -13.38 -16.25 9.86
N SER A 529 -13.84 -15.72 8.74
CA SER A 529 -15.21 -15.89 8.23
C SER A 529 -15.27 -17.06 7.25
N LEU A 530 -16.06 -18.09 7.59
CA LEU A 530 -16.11 -19.34 6.85
C LEU A 530 -17.46 -19.56 6.18
N ALA A 531 -17.43 -19.94 4.90
CA ALA A 531 -18.57 -20.53 4.20
C ALA A 531 -18.16 -21.82 3.48
N GLY A 532 -19.10 -22.77 3.34
CA GLY A 532 -18.80 -24.07 2.75
C GLY A 532 -17.87 -24.90 3.64
N THR A 533 -17.00 -25.72 3.06
CA THR A 533 -16.04 -26.56 3.79
C THR A 533 -14.63 -26.02 3.65
N ASN A 534 -13.99 -25.65 4.76
CA ASN A 534 -12.63 -25.09 4.74
C ASN A 534 -11.69 -25.98 5.54
N ASN A 535 -10.54 -26.29 4.95
CA ASN A 535 -9.57 -27.23 5.52
C ASN A 535 -8.31 -26.48 5.97
N PHE A 536 -7.83 -26.78 7.16
CA PHE A 536 -6.61 -26.25 7.76
C PHE A 536 -5.63 -27.40 7.99
N THR A 537 -4.49 -27.38 7.30
CA THR A 537 -3.56 -28.53 7.34
C THR A 537 -2.38 -28.34 8.29
N GLY A 538 -2.08 -27.10 8.70
CA GLY A 538 -1.05 -26.79 9.69
C GLY A 538 -1.64 -26.59 11.08
N THR A 539 -0.79 -26.23 12.03
CA THR A 539 -1.23 -25.85 13.38
C THR A 539 -2.00 -24.54 13.32
N VAL A 540 -3.13 -24.46 14.03
CA VAL A 540 -3.92 -23.24 14.17
C VAL A 540 -4.02 -22.87 15.64
N SER A 541 -3.54 -21.68 15.99
CA SER A 541 -3.56 -21.14 17.34
C SER A 541 -4.08 -19.70 17.39
N GLY A 542 -4.07 -19.08 18.58
CA GLY A 542 -4.49 -17.70 18.78
C GLY A 542 -5.91 -17.54 19.31
N ASN A 543 -6.31 -16.29 19.54
CA ASN A 543 -7.56 -15.93 20.23
C ASN A 543 -8.71 -15.55 19.29
N GLY A 544 -8.48 -15.64 17.99
CA GLY A 544 -9.39 -15.19 16.96
C GLY A 544 -10.63 -16.07 16.85
N SER A 545 -11.74 -15.47 16.41
CA SER A 545 -13.02 -16.16 16.26
C SER A 545 -13.19 -16.70 14.84
N PHE A 546 -13.76 -17.89 14.73
CA PHE A 546 -14.26 -18.45 13.48
C PHE A 546 -15.77 -18.19 13.37
N THR A 547 -16.16 -17.37 12.40
CA THR A 547 -17.53 -16.91 12.21
C THR A 547 -18.14 -17.50 10.94
N GLY A 548 -19.46 -17.40 10.83
CA GLY A 548 -20.21 -17.95 9.70
C GLY A 548 -20.56 -19.43 9.85
N THR A 549 -21.43 -19.92 8.97
CA THR A 549 -21.99 -21.28 9.08
C THR A 549 -21.18 -22.33 8.31
N GLY A 550 -19.97 -21.99 7.87
CA GLY A 550 -19.06 -22.94 7.22
C GLY A 550 -18.52 -23.99 8.19
N LEU A 551 -18.08 -25.12 7.64
CA LEU A 551 -17.36 -26.17 8.36
C LEU A 551 -15.88 -25.80 8.41
N ALA A 552 -15.28 -25.83 9.60
CA ALA A 552 -13.83 -25.81 9.81
C ALA A 552 -13.31 -27.23 10.04
N SER A 553 -12.49 -27.74 9.11
CA SER A 553 -11.84 -29.05 9.20
C SER A 553 -10.36 -28.86 9.49
N PHE A 554 -9.86 -29.44 10.58
CA PHE A 554 -8.47 -29.34 10.98
C PHE A 554 -7.79 -30.69 10.83
N ALA A 555 -6.64 -30.72 10.14
CA ALA A 555 -5.76 -31.88 10.04
C ALA A 555 -4.46 -31.71 10.85
N GLY A 556 -4.11 -30.46 11.20
CA GLY A 556 -3.01 -30.12 12.12
C GLY A 556 -3.52 -29.86 13.55
N ALA A 557 -2.63 -29.37 14.42
CA ALA A 557 -2.99 -29.08 15.80
C ALA A 557 -3.93 -27.86 15.90
N LEU A 558 -4.84 -27.87 16.88
CA LEU A 558 -5.71 -26.77 17.25
C LEU A 558 -5.41 -26.38 18.69
N ALA A 559 -4.85 -25.19 18.90
CA ALA A 559 -4.40 -24.72 20.21
C ALA A 559 -5.06 -23.37 20.54
N PRO A 560 -6.12 -23.33 21.37
CA PRO A 560 -6.75 -22.08 21.77
C PRO A 560 -5.76 -21.10 22.40
N GLY A 561 -5.77 -19.85 21.93
CA GLY A 561 -5.03 -18.74 22.51
C GLY A 561 -3.51 -18.71 22.28
N ASN A 562 -2.84 -17.84 23.05
CA ASN A 562 -1.39 -17.77 23.23
C ASN A 562 -1.09 -18.16 24.67
N SER A 563 -1.45 -19.40 25.02
CA SER A 563 -1.88 -19.87 26.33
C SER A 563 -3.38 -19.68 26.55
N LEU A 564 -3.82 -19.43 27.78
CA LEU A 564 -5.22 -19.47 28.22
C LEU A 564 -6.20 -18.61 27.40
N SER A 565 -7.15 -19.24 26.71
CA SER A 565 -8.24 -18.52 26.02
C SER A 565 -9.46 -19.38 25.66
N THR A 566 -10.49 -18.70 25.13
CA THR A 566 -11.62 -19.35 24.47
C THR A 566 -11.54 -19.12 22.97
N MET A 567 -11.45 -20.19 22.20
CA MET A 567 -11.59 -20.16 20.74
C MET A 567 -13.04 -20.49 20.37
N SER A 568 -13.65 -19.68 19.50
CA SER A 568 -15.07 -19.82 19.14
C SER A 568 -15.27 -20.12 17.65
N PHE A 569 -16.27 -20.93 17.36
CA PHE A 569 -16.73 -21.34 16.03
C PHE A 569 -18.24 -21.14 15.94
N ASP A 570 -18.73 -20.33 15.01
CA ASP A 570 -20.19 -20.21 14.76
C ASP A 570 -20.77 -21.46 14.10
N GLY A 571 -19.97 -22.11 13.25
CA GLY A 571 -20.34 -23.28 12.43
C GLY A 571 -19.97 -24.62 13.05
N ASP A 572 -19.81 -25.63 12.18
CA ASP A 572 -19.37 -26.97 12.57
C ASP A 572 -17.84 -27.05 12.65
N LEU A 573 -17.34 -27.95 13.50
CA LEU A 573 -15.92 -28.24 13.69
C LEU A 573 -15.65 -29.74 13.42
N VAL A 574 -14.61 -30.04 12.65
CA VAL A 574 -14.06 -31.40 12.49
C VAL A 574 -12.59 -31.38 12.90
N LEU A 575 -12.23 -32.25 13.84
CA LEU A 575 -10.85 -32.62 14.13
C LEU A 575 -10.58 -33.94 13.39
N GLU A 576 -9.85 -33.87 12.27
CA GLU A 576 -9.52 -35.04 11.46
C GLU A 576 -8.61 -36.03 12.23
N PRO A 577 -8.44 -37.28 11.77
CA PRO A 577 -7.66 -38.29 12.50
C PRO A 577 -6.19 -37.96 12.78
N THR A 578 -5.63 -36.94 12.12
CA THR A 578 -4.26 -36.47 12.33
C THR A 578 -4.16 -35.20 13.17
N ALA A 579 -5.31 -34.60 13.53
CA ALA A 579 -5.33 -33.37 14.33
C ALA A 579 -5.09 -33.66 15.81
N THR A 580 -4.53 -32.68 16.50
CA THR A 580 -4.40 -32.69 17.97
C THR A 580 -5.10 -31.47 18.53
N LEU A 581 -6.06 -31.63 19.44
CA LEU A 581 -6.59 -30.55 20.24
C LEU A 581 -5.69 -30.35 21.47
N GLU A 582 -5.07 -29.19 21.59
CA GLU A 582 -4.19 -28.83 22.71
C GLU A 582 -4.97 -27.97 23.72
N ILE A 583 -4.94 -28.34 25.00
CA ILE A 583 -5.63 -27.64 26.09
C ILE A 583 -4.68 -27.38 27.25
N GLU A 584 -4.54 -26.13 27.66
CA GLU A 584 -3.79 -25.73 28.84
C GLU A 584 -4.70 -25.50 30.06
N ILE A 585 -4.20 -25.87 31.24
CA ILE A 585 -4.91 -25.73 32.52
C ILE A 585 -4.01 -25.05 33.55
N ALA A 586 -4.45 -23.89 34.07
CA ALA A 586 -3.79 -23.16 35.15
C ALA A 586 -4.56 -23.25 36.49
N SER A 587 -5.88 -23.46 36.45
CA SER A 587 -6.74 -23.67 37.63
C SER A 587 -8.12 -24.15 37.20
N PRO A 588 -9.00 -24.59 38.14
CA PRO A 588 -10.39 -25.00 37.81
C PRO A 588 -11.26 -23.91 37.17
N SER A 589 -10.82 -22.65 37.22
CA SER A 589 -11.53 -21.51 36.62
C SER A 589 -10.75 -20.84 35.49
N SER A 590 -9.61 -21.41 35.10
CA SER A 590 -8.70 -20.81 34.12
C SER A 590 -8.01 -21.92 33.34
N HIS A 591 -8.60 -22.24 32.21
CA HIS A 591 -8.20 -23.28 31.27
C HIS A 591 -8.63 -22.88 29.86
N ASP A 592 -8.04 -23.51 28.86
CA ASP A 592 -8.47 -23.34 27.48
C ASP A 592 -9.86 -23.91 27.24
N ARG A 593 -10.57 -23.26 26.31
CA ARG A 593 -11.91 -23.69 25.92
C ARG A 593 -12.15 -23.54 24.44
N VAL A 594 -12.86 -24.50 23.86
CA VAL A 594 -13.38 -24.43 22.50
C VAL A 594 -14.90 -24.36 22.55
N GLU A 595 -15.48 -23.31 21.96
CA GLU A 595 -16.93 -23.12 21.83
C GLU A 595 -17.37 -23.28 20.37
N ILE A 596 -18.24 -24.24 20.10
CA ILE A 596 -18.77 -24.55 18.78
C ILE A 596 -20.28 -24.32 18.75
N GLY A 597 -20.73 -23.47 17.85
CA GLY A 597 -22.14 -23.18 17.59
C GLY A 597 -22.85 -24.30 16.84
N GLY A 598 -22.12 -25.09 16.07
CA GLY A 598 -22.60 -26.29 15.39
C GLY A 598 -22.25 -27.60 16.11
N VAL A 599 -22.00 -28.63 15.31
CA VAL A 599 -21.57 -29.97 15.73
C VAL A 599 -20.04 -30.03 15.79
N ALA A 600 -19.49 -30.70 16.81
CA ALA A 600 -18.08 -31.07 16.85
C ALA A 600 -17.92 -32.55 16.45
N THR A 601 -17.03 -32.84 15.50
CA THR A 601 -16.64 -34.21 15.12
C THR A 601 -15.22 -34.47 15.58
N LEU A 602 -15.05 -35.47 16.43
CA LEU A 602 -13.81 -35.80 17.11
C LEU A 602 -13.26 -37.11 16.51
N GLU A 603 -12.21 -37.01 15.71
CA GLU A 603 -11.49 -38.16 15.17
C GLU A 603 -9.97 -38.10 15.47
N GLY A 604 -9.45 -36.93 15.83
CA GLY A 604 -8.05 -36.70 16.22
C GLY A 604 -7.76 -36.93 17.71
N ASP A 605 -6.60 -36.45 18.18
CA ASP A 605 -6.09 -36.64 19.54
C ASP A 605 -6.41 -35.45 20.46
N LEU A 606 -6.40 -35.68 21.78
CA LEU A 606 -6.45 -34.66 22.83
C LEU A 606 -5.12 -34.64 23.59
N GLU A 607 -4.53 -33.46 23.75
CA GLU A 607 -3.35 -33.23 24.59
C GLU A 607 -3.63 -32.15 25.64
N VAL A 608 -3.32 -32.45 26.90
CA VAL A 608 -3.54 -31.53 28.02
C VAL A 608 -2.24 -31.21 28.73
N THR A 609 -1.98 -29.93 28.98
CA THR A 609 -0.80 -29.45 29.72
C THR A 609 -1.19 -28.66 30.95
N LEU A 610 -0.54 -28.93 32.09
CA LEU A 610 -0.67 -28.09 33.29
C LEU A 610 0.38 -26.97 33.24
N ILE A 611 -0.08 -25.74 33.38
CA ILE A 611 0.77 -24.54 33.38
C ILE A 611 0.75 -23.87 34.75
N ASP A 612 1.59 -22.83 34.93
CA ASP A 612 1.68 -22.03 36.16
C ASP A 612 1.91 -22.80 37.48
N GLY A 613 2.41 -24.03 37.38
CA GLY A 613 2.64 -24.91 38.53
C GLY A 613 1.36 -25.47 39.15
N PHE A 614 0.25 -25.49 38.39
CA PHE A 614 -1.02 -26.02 38.87
C PHE A 614 -0.90 -27.48 39.32
N THR A 615 -1.47 -27.78 40.49
CA THR A 615 -1.51 -29.12 41.09
C THR A 615 -2.98 -29.51 41.26
N PRO A 616 -3.52 -30.42 40.43
CA PRO A 616 -4.94 -30.77 40.47
C PRO A 616 -5.35 -31.45 41.77
N SER A 617 -6.58 -31.22 42.22
CA SER A 617 -7.19 -31.79 43.42
C SER A 617 -8.45 -32.58 43.07
N VAL A 618 -8.78 -33.59 43.88
CA VAL A 618 -10.03 -34.37 43.72
C VAL A 618 -11.24 -33.43 43.62
N GLY A 619 -12.06 -33.64 42.59
CA GLY A 619 -13.27 -32.87 42.33
C GLY A 619 -13.05 -31.59 41.52
N ASP A 620 -11.81 -31.29 41.10
CA ASP A 620 -11.58 -30.26 40.09
C ASP A 620 -12.19 -30.71 38.76
N ILE A 621 -12.90 -29.79 38.09
CA ILE A 621 -13.63 -30.05 36.84
C ILE A 621 -13.28 -28.94 35.85
N PHE A 622 -13.00 -29.32 34.60
CA PHE A 622 -12.60 -28.43 33.51
C PHE A 622 -13.49 -28.68 32.29
N ASP A 623 -14.32 -27.69 31.93
CA ASP A 623 -15.14 -27.71 30.72
C ASP A 623 -14.36 -27.16 29.51
N PHE A 624 -13.64 -28.04 28.83
CA PHE A 624 -12.70 -27.62 27.78
C PHE A 624 -13.34 -27.54 26.38
N LEU A 625 -14.50 -28.18 26.15
CA LEU A 625 -15.18 -28.15 24.86
C LEU A 625 -16.69 -28.07 25.04
N PHE A 626 -17.33 -27.13 24.33
CA PHE A 626 -18.78 -27.00 24.22
C PHE A 626 -19.20 -27.00 22.75
N ALA A 627 -20.15 -27.86 22.36
CA ALA A 627 -20.73 -27.91 21.02
C ALA A 627 -22.26 -27.88 21.11
N SER A 628 -22.89 -26.82 20.58
CA SER A 628 -24.34 -26.62 20.69
C SER A 628 -25.15 -27.70 19.94
N GLY A 629 -24.60 -28.24 18.85
CA GLY A 629 -25.11 -29.37 18.10
C GLY A 629 -24.73 -30.74 18.67
N GLY A 630 -23.92 -30.80 19.73
CA GLY A 630 -23.35 -32.00 20.31
C GLY A 630 -21.99 -32.41 19.73
N ALA A 631 -21.31 -33.32 20.40
CA ALA A 631 -20.08 -33.96 19.93
C ALA A 631 -20.39 -35.34 19.34
N ASN A 632 -19.79 -35.64 18.18
CA ASN A 632 -19.81 -36.95 17.52
C ASN A 632 -18.40 -37.54 17.50
N GLY A 633 -18.30 -38.87 17.58
CA GLY A 633 -17.01 -39.55 17.64
C GLY A 633 -16.38 -39.52 19.03
N GLU A 634 -15.12 -39.94 19.09
CA GLU A 634 -14.27 -40.01 20.29
C GLU A 634 -12.85 -39.64 19.87
N PHE A 635 -12.04 -39.09 20.79
CA PHE A 635 -10.63 -38.84 20.50
C PHE A 635 -9.90 -40.15 20.20
N GLY A 636 -9.06 -40.16 19.16
CA GLY A 636 -8.25 -41.32 18.77
C GLY A 636 -7.17 -41.66 19.80
N GLY A 637 -6.61 -40.63 20.44
CA GLY A 637 -5.63 -40.69 21.51
C GLY A 637 -5.86 -39.58 22.54
N VAL A 638 -5.56 -39.88 23.80
CA VAL A 638 -5.73 -38.94 24.92
C VAL A 638 -4.43 -38.92 25.73
N SER A 639 -3.74 -37.78 25.70
CA SER A 639 -2.48 -37.53 26.41
C SER A 639 -2.73 -36.57 27.57
N LEU A 640 -2.68 -37.09 28.80
CA LEU A 640 -2.99 -36.33 30.01
C LEU A 640 -1.78 -36.26 30.97
N PRO A 641 -1.66 -35.19 31.78
CA PRO A 641 -0.64 -35.08 32.82
C PRO A 641 -0.76 -36.22 33.84
N ASN A 642 0.34 -36.90 34.15
CA ASN A 642 0.34 -38.01 35.11
C ASN A 642 0.11 -37.53 36.56
N LEU A 643 -1.00 -37.98 37.17
CA LEU A 643 -1.36 -37.65 38.56
C LEU A 643 -1.22 -38.83 39.54
N LEU A 644 -0.81 -40.03 39.09
CA LEU A 644 -0.81 -41.26 39.90
C LEU A 644 0.07 -41.17 41.15
N ALA A 645 1.16 -40.40 41.09
CA ALA A 645 2.03 -40.17 42.25
C ALA A 645 1.31 -39.44 43.42
N GLN A 646 0.17 -38.80 43.12
CA GLN A 646 -0.69 -38.10 44.08
C GLN A 646 -1.89 -38.96 44.51
N GLY A 647 -2.03 -40.18 43.98
CA GLY A 647 -3.22 -41.02 44.17
C GLY A 647 -4.45 -40.48 43.46
N LEU A 648 -4.25 -39.75 42.36
CA LEU A 648 -5.30 -39.12 41.54
C LEU A 648 -5.23 -39.62 40.10
N ASP A 649 -6.35 -39.53 39.40
CA ASP A 649 -6.46 -39.81 37.98
C ASP A 649 -7.41 -38.83 37.29
N TRP A 650 -7.41 -38.83 35.96
CA TRP A 650 -8.30 -38.04 35.13
C TRP A 650 -9.47 -38.89 34.63
N GLN A 651 -10.66 -38.31 34.64
CA GLN A 651 -11.84 -38.90 34.01
C GLN A 651 -12.36 -37.95 32.93
N LEU A 652 -12.42 -38.44 31.68
CA LEU A 652 -13.04 -37.73 30.55
C LEU A 652 -14.54 -38.05 30.51
N ASN A 653 -15.37 -37.06 30.82
CA ASN A 653 -16.81 -37.23 30.97
C ASN A 653 -17.59 -36.51 29.86
N PRO A 654 -18.41 -37.22 29.06
CA PRO A 654 -19.35 -36.59 28.14
C PRO A 654 -20.56 -36.03 28.91
N GLY A 655 -20.79 -34.72 28.79
CA GLY A 655 -21.94 -34.00 29.34
C GLY A 655 -23.05 -33.71 28.31
N GLY A 656 -23.07 -34.43 27.19
CA GLY A 656 -23.96 -34.17 26.05
C GLY A 656 -23.38 -33.11 25.11
N ALA A 657 -23.68 -31.83 25.36
CA ALA A 657 -23.17 -30.70 24.58
C ALA A 657 -21.81 -30.18 25.09
N THR A 658 -21.30 -30.70 26.19
CA THR A 658 -20.05 -30.25 26.82
C THR A 658 -19.20 -31.47 27.17
N LEU A 659 -17.89 -31.37 26.96
CA LEU A 659 -16.93 -32.35 27.45
C LEU A 659 -16.20 -31.80 28.68
N PHE A 660 -16.03 -32.65 29.67
CA PHE A 660 -15.38 -32.32 30.93
C PHE A 660 -14.19 -33.22 31.19
N LEU A 661 -13.12 -32.66 31.73
CA LEU A 661 -12.11 -33.41 32.47
C LEU A 661 -12.37 -33.24 33.95
N GLU A 662 -12.37 -34.35 34.69
CA GLU A 662 -12.61 -34.38 36.13
C GLU A 662 -11.44 -35.09 36.81
N VAL A 663 -10.96 -34.52 37.92
CA VAL A 663 -9.91 -35.15 38.73
C VAL A 663 -10.56 -36.04 39.76
N VAL A 664 -10.31 -37.34 39.66
CA VAL A 664 -10.87 -38.37 40.55
C VAL A 664 -9.76 -39.03 41.39
N PRO A 665 -10.10 -39.68 42.52
CA PRO A 665 -9.14 -40.54 43.18
C PRO A 665 -8.71 -41.68 42.23
N ALA A 666 -7.41 -41.95 42.13
CA ALA A 666 -6.91 -43.08 41.37
C ALA A 666 -7.48 -44.38 41.96
N LEU A 667 -7.93 -45.28 41.08
CA LEU A 667 -8.54 -46.52 41.48
C LEU A 667 -7.52 -47.66 41.37
N ASP A 668 -7.14 -48.24 42.50
CA ASP A 668 -6.19 -49.35 42.53
C ASP A 668 -6.72 -50.52 41.68
N GLY A 669 -5.98 -50.90 40.63
CA GLY A 669 -6.36 -52.00 39.73
C GLY A 669 -7.10 -51.58 38.46
N ASP A 670 -7.42 -50.30 38.31
CA ASP A 670 -7.90 -49.69 37.06
C ASP A 670 -6.67 -49.36 36.20
N PHE A 671 -6.30 -50.30 35.35
CA PHE A 671 -5.06 -50.26 34.58
C PHE A 671 -5.24 -49.65 33.21
N ASN A 672 -6.47 -49.56 32.69
CA ASN A 672 -6.79 -48.82 31.48
C ASN A 672 -7.30 -47.39 31.76
N ALA A 673 -7.46 -47.01 33.03
CA ALA A 673 -7.91 -45.70 33.50
C ALA A 673 -9.30 -45.32 32.96
N ASP A 674 -10.19 -46.29 32.78
CA ASP A 674 -11.57 -46.05 32.31
C ASP A 674 -12.56 -45.73 33.45
N GLY A 675 -12.05 -45.67 34.69
CA GLY A 675 -12.82 -45.37 35.89
C GLY A 675 -13.50 -46.60 36.50
N MET A 676 -13.24 -47.81 35.97
CA MET A 676 -13.78 -49.06 36.46
C MET A 676 -12.70 -50.15 36.52
N VAL A 677 -12.66 -50.91 37.61
CA VAL A 677 -11.81 -52.12 37.68
C VAL A 677 -12.61 -53.30 37.14
N ASP A 678 -12.42 -53.66 35.88
CA ASP A 678 -13.13 -54.75 35.22
C ASP A 678 -12.21 -55.70 34.42
N ALA A 679 -12.80 -56.47 33.50
CA ALA A 679 -12.05 -57.46 32.74
C ALA A 679 -11.10 -56.84 31.69
N ALA A 680 -11.32 -55.59 31.28
CA ALA A 680 -10.45 -54.85 30.38
C ALA A 680 -9.10 -54.56 31.05
N ASP A 681 -9.08 -54.17 32.31
CA ASP A 681 -7.84 -53.94 33.08
C ASP A 681 -6.96 -55.17 33.17
N TYR A 682 -7.57 -56.34 33.30
CA TYR A 682 -6.84 -57.59 33.33
C TYR A 682 -6.02 -57.80 32.04
N THR A 683 -6.57 -57.39 30.90
CA THR A 683 -5.85 -57.50 29.62
C THR A 683 -4.67 -56.53 29.57
N VAL A 684 -4.84 -55.30 30.06
CA VAL A 684 -3.75 -54.32 30.17
C VAL A 684 -2.65 -54.79 31.11
N TRP A 685 -3.01 -55.31 32.30
CA TRP A 685 -2.06 -55.91 33.21
C TRP A 685 -1.31 -57.08 32.59
N ARG A 686 -2.03 -57.97 31.90
CA ARG A 686 -1.45 -59.17 31.31
C ARG A 686 -0.45 -58.82 30.21
N ASP A 687 -0.78 -57.86 29.37
CA ASP A 687 0.06 -57.42 28.25
C ASP A 687 1.28 -56.62 28.72
N GLY A 688 1.17 -55.93 29.87
CA GLY A 688 2.27 -55.21 30.52
C GLY A 688 3.02 -56.01 31.61
N LEU A 689 2.78 -57.31 31.75
CA LEU A 689 3.41 -58.13 32.80
C LEU A 689 4.92 -58.26 32.57
N ASP A 690 5.70 -58.07 33.63
CA ASP A 690 7.17 -58.01 33.67
C ASP A 690 7.79 -56.78 32.95
N THR A 691 6.97 -55.83 32.49
CA THR A 691 7.41 -54.53 31.96
C THR A 691 6.85 -53.37 32.79
N THR A 692 5.54 -53.12 32.67
CA THR A 692 4.81 -52.06 33.37
C THR A 692 4.23 -52.56 34.69
N PHE A 693 3.83 -53.82 34.73
CA PHE A 693 3.18 -54.45 35.88
C PHE A 693 3.96 -55.67 36.37
N THR A 694 3.79 -55.97 37.65
CA THR A 694 4.35 -57.12 38.34
C THR A 694 3.29 -58.20 38.55
N PRO A 695 3.70 -59.45 38.86
CA PRO A 695 2.76 -60.49 39.26
C PRO A 695 1.89 -60.11 40.47
N ASN A 696 2.36 -59.23 41.36
CA ASN A 696 1.61 -58.79 42.54
C ASN A 696 0.45 -57.84 42.17
N ASP A 697 0.54 -57.13 41.05
CA ASP A 697 -0.52 -56.20 40.62
C ASP A 697 -1.80 -56.93 40.20
N TYR A 698 -1.71 -58.24 39.92
CA TYR A 698 -2.87 -59.10 39.79
C TYR A 698 -3.73 -59.13 41.06
N ASP A 699 -3.09 -59.20 42.23
CA ASP A 699 -3.82 -59.24 43.50
C ASP A 699 -4.48 -57.89 43.80
N VAL A 700 -3.92 -56.79 43.29
CA VAL A 700 -4.50 -55.45 43.34
C VAL A 700 -5.75 -55.38 42.47
N TRP A 701 -5.65 -55.78 41.20
CA TRP A 701 -6.82 -55.87 40.31
C TRP A 701 -7.90 -56.80 40.86
N ALA A 702 -7.53 -58.02 41.26
CA ALA A 702 -8.47 -59.01 41.76
C ALA A 702 -9.14 -58.57 43.08
N GLY A 703 -8.41 -57.84 43.93
CA GLY A 703 -8.92 -57.28 45.17
C GLY A 703 -9.91 -56.12 44.97
N ASN A 704 -9.79 -55.40 43.85
CA ASN A 704 -10.62 -54.25 43.53
C ASN A 704 -11.61 -54.50 42.39
N TYR A 705 -11.69 -55.72 41.84
CA TYR A 705 -12.60 -56.05 40.73
C TYR A 705 -14.06 -55.65 41.03
N GLY A 706 -14.64 -54.84 40.14
CA GLY A 706 -15.96 -54.24 40.26
C GLY A 706 -15.99 -52.92 41.02
N ALA A 707 -14.85 -52.39 41.48
CA ALA A 707 -14.75 -51.04 41.99
C ALA A 707 -14.95 -50.04 40.85
N THR A 708 -15.51 -48.88 41.18
CA THR A 708 -15.73 -47.77 40.25
C THR A 708 -15.29 -46.48 40.92
N ALA A 709 -14.68 -45.58 40.16
CA ALA A 709 -14.31 -44.26 40.64
C ALA A 709 -15.57 -43.50 41.07
N ALA A 710 -15.48 -42.75 42.17
CA ALA A 710 -16.61 -41.96 42.65
C ALA A 710 -16.83 -40.77 41.70
N THR A 711 -17.88 -40.84 40.89
CA THR A 711 -18.30 -39.72 40.03
C THR A 711 -19.01 -38.64 40.84
N PHE A 712 -18.60 -37.38 40.70
CA PHE A 712 -19.34 -36.28 41.29
C PHE A 712 -20.49 -35.90 40.34
N SER A 713 -21.72 -36.34 40.64
CA SER A 713 -22.89 -35.93 39.86
C SER A 713 -23.17 -34.44 40.07
N ASN A 714 -22.73 -33.60 39.15
CA ASN A 714 -23.22 -32.22 39.09
C ASN A 714 -24.53 -32.18 38.32
N ALA A 715 -25.54 -31.55 38.92
CA ALA A 715 -26.75 -31.20 38.21
C ALA A 715 -26.38 -30.20 37.11
N VAL A 716 -26.37 -30.66 35.86
CA VAL A 716 -26.30 -29.79 34.68
C VAL A 716 -27.39 -28.73 34.86
N PRO A 717 -27.07 -27.43 34.92
CA PRO A 717 -28.09 -26.41 35.00
C PRO A 717 -28.98 -26.55 33.77
N GLU A 718 -30.24 -26.97 33.96
CA GLU A 718 -31.23 -26.91 32.89
C GLU A 718 -31.23 -25.48 32.34
N PRO A 719 -31.22 -25.27 30.99
CA PRO A 719 -31.31 -23.93 30.44
C PRO A 719 -32.57 -23.31 30.99
N THR A 720 -32.38 -22.31 31.87
CA THR A 720 -33.37 -21.86 32.84
C THR A 720 -34.80 -21.89 32.28
N ALA A 721 -35.68 -22.69 32.89
CA ALA A 721 -37.12 -22.69 32.60
C ALA A 721 -37.75 -21.27 32.67
N SER A 722 -37.04 -20.31 33.27
CA SER A 722 -37.27 -18.87 33.22
C SER A 722 -37.36 -18.30 31.80
N LEU A 723 -36.53 -18.74 30.85
CA LEU A 723 -36.52 -18.23 29.46
C LEU A 723 -37.74 -18.69 28.66
N LEU A 724 -38.14 -19.96 28.83
CA LEU A 724 -39.39 -20.51 28.25
C LEU A 724 -40.64 -19.86 28.87
N SER A 725 -40.58 -19.49 30.15
CA SER A 725 -41.64 -18.72 30.83
C SER A 725 -41.76 -17.30 30.27
N PHE A 726 -40.64 -16.64 29.97
CA PHE A 726 -40.63 -15.31 29.35
C PHE A 726 -41.15 -15.32 27.90
N VAL A 727 -40.86 -16.36 27.12
CA VAL A 727 -41.39 -16.51 25.74
C VAL A 727 -42.89 -16.85 25.76
N ALA A 728 -43.35 -17.67 26.72
CA ALA A 728 -44.78 -18.01 26.87
C ALA A 728 -45.64 -16.80 27.32
N ILE A 729 -45.09 -15.92 28.16
CA ILE A 729 -45.80 -14.71 28.62
C ILE A 729 -45.91 -13.65 27.50
N ASN A 730 -44.88 -13.50 26.65
CA ASN A 730 -44.89 -12.52 25.57
C ASN A 730 -45.73 -12.96 24.35
N THR A 731 -45.78 -14.26 24.04
CA THR A 731 -46.65 -14.78 22.97
C THR A 731 -48.14 -14.75 23.33
N GLY A 732 -48.47 -14.87 24.62
CA GLY A 732 -49.84 -14.70 25.13
C GLY A 732 -50.40 -13.28 25.00
N TRP A 733 -49.55 -12.25 25.11
CA TRP A 733 -49.96 -10.83 25.02
C TRP A 733 -50.22 -10.34 23.59
N LEU A 734 -49.55 -10.93 22.59
CA LEU A 734 -49.71 -10.54 21.18
C LEU A 734 -50.95 -11.16 20.50
N SER A 735 -51.55 -12.21 21.07
CA SER A 735 -52.74 -12.87 20.49
C SER A 735 -54.08 -12.20 20.83
N ARG A 736 -54.12 -11.19 21.72
CA ARG A 736 -55.37 -10.55 22.19
C ARG A 736 -55.71 -9.19 21.57
N ARG A 737 -54.93 -8.65 20.63
CA ARG A 737 -55.31 -7.43 19.89
C ARG A 737 -55.91 -7.75 18.51
N ARG A 738 -57.17 -8.19 18.51
CA ARG A 738 -58.04 -8.07 17.32
C ARG A 738 -58.70 -6.69 17.36
N VAL A 739 -58.33 -5.80 16.44
CA VAL A 739 -59.06 -4.55 16.16
C VAL A 739 -59.86 -4.76 14.86
N PRO A 740 -61.12 -4.28 14.77
CA PRO A 740 -62.02 -4.60 13.66
C PRO A 740 -61.70 -3.78 12.41
N ILE A 741 -61.97 -4.40 11.26
CA ILE A 741 -61.88 -3.82 9.92
C ILE A 741 -63.00 -2.78 9.73
N ARG A 742 -62.62 -1.57 9.31
CA ARG A 742 -63.42 -0.72 8.42
C ARG A 742 -62.51 -0.08 7.38
#